data_AF-A8M6G7-F1
#
_entry.id   AF-A8M6G7-F1
#
_cell.length_a   1.000
_cell.length_b   1.000
_cell.length_c   1.000
_cell.angle_alpha   90.00
_cell.angle_beta   90.00
_cell.angle_gamma   90.00
#
_symmetry.space_group_name_H-M   'P 1'
#
loop_
_entity.id
_entity.type
_entity.pdbx_description
1 polymer ?
#
loop_
_entity_poly.entity_id
_entity_poly.type
_entity_poly.pdbx_seq_one_letter_code
_entity_poly.pdbx_strand_id
1 'polypeptide(L)'
;MALRKSDLYGALWRSCDELRGGMDASQYKDYVLTLLFVKYVTDKATSDRTSLVDVPAGGSFDDMVACKGDREIGDKINRIVGRLAEANGLGRVVDLADFNDEDRLGKGKEMQDRLSKLVTIIADLDFRDNRAEGDDLLGDAYEYLMRHFARESGKSKGQFYTPAEVSRVLARLVGIGPGTRQDHTVYDPTCGSGSLLLKVAAEAPRGLTIYGQEKDNATWALARMNMILHGYEDCDIRKGDTIASPQFTQGAQLQTFDFAVANPPFSVKSWSNGLEHEYGRFDVGRPPDKNGDFAFLLHILTSLKSNGKAAVIMPHGVLFRGNAEAGIRKELLRRGYIMGVIGLPANLFYGTGIPACMVVLDKEHAQERTSIFMIDASQGFIKDGSKNRLRSQDIHRIVDVFTRRTEVERYSRVVPLYEIADPKNDYNLNIARYIVSSEPEDTQDLHAHLRGGIPDRDLDALGGFWSAFTSLRTTLFKELRPGYSDLAVDVTEVQQTILESAEFQKFTTDVRGRVDDWFAVHRPLLRALTEDAVPRDVIARMGDDLLARFTGALLLDKYDVYEQLMTYWQKVMRDDVFLVVNDGWFEAAQPRKVIEGNERKRFETPDLIVGSGRGVTRYKLDLIPSVLVVSRYFEKEQVEVDTLNVAAVEAARAVEEYIDEYATEDGLLAEAMDDGTMTKALASARLKRAQQEGADPEEVKVLHRLIELYNADALAKKAVKEAQAALDLATLTKYGDLTMPEIQHLVIDDKWSAAIRDGIMAEVNTLILALVGRIQQLVERYAQTVGMLGAELERCDAKVARHLADMGVE
;
A
#
# COMPACT_ATOMS: atom_id res chain seq x y z
N MET A 1 -2.94 6.23 -29.14
CA MET A 1 -1.95 6.08 -28.05
C MET A 1 -2.63 5.26 -26.97
N ALA A 2 -2.00 4.20 -26.45
CA ALA A 2 -2.64 3.34 -25.45
C ALA A 2 -3.07 4.17 -24.21
N LEU A 3 -4.28 3.93 -23.71
CA LEU A 3 -4.81 4.64 -22.54
C LEU A 3 -3.93 4.34 -21.31
N ARG A 4 -3.33 5.36 -20.69
CA ARG A 4 -2.53 5.19 -19.48
C ARG A 4 -3.42 5.22 -18.24
N LYS A 5 -3.03 4.47 -17.20
CA LYS A 5 -3.71 4.44 -15.89
C LYS A 5 -3.87 5.84 -15.28
N SER A 6 -2.84 6.69 -15.44
CA SER A 6 -2.83 8.09 -14.99
C SER A 6 -3.87 8.97 -15.69
N ASP A 7 -4.18 8.67 -16.95
CA ASP A 7 -5.09 9.47 -17.78
C ASP A 7 -6.53 9.10 -17.45
N LEU A 8 -6.80 7.80 -17.32
CA LEU A 8 -8.08 7.28 -16.83
C LEU A 8 -8.39 7.82 -15.42
N TYR A 9 -7.49 7.69 -14.45
CA TYR A 9 -7.70 8.27 -13.12
C TYR A 9 -7.85 9.79 -13.14
N GLY A 10 -7.13 10.47 -14.03
CA GLY A 10 -7.26 11.92 -14.22
C GLY A 10 -8.65 12.32 -14.71
N ALA A 11 -9.18 11.62 -15.72
CA ALA A 11 -10.53 11.84 -16.22
C ALA A 11 -11.59 11.57 -15.14
N LEU A 12 -11.47 10.45 -14.42
CA LEU A 12 -12.40 10.10 -13.33
C LEU A 12 -12.43 11.15 -12.22
N TRP A 13 -11.27 11.67 -11.83
CA TRP A 13 -11.19 12.75 -10.85
C TRP A 13 -11.81 14.05 -11.33
N ARG A 14 -11.58 14.43 -12.60
CA ARG A 14 -12.22 15.60 -13.22
C ARG A 14 -13.75 15.45 -13.24
N SER A 15 -14.26 14.26 -13.55
CA SER A 15 -15.69 13.97 -13.49
C SER A 15 -16.27 14.10 -12.08
N CYS A 16 -15.54 13.62 -11.06
CA CYS A 16 -15.95 13.79 -9.67
C CYS A 16 -15.93 15.27 -9.26
N ASP A 17 -14.92 16.04 -9.68
CA ASP A 17 -14.80 17.47 -9.37
C ASP A 17 -15.95 18.32 -9.96
N GLU A 18 -16.44 18.00 -11.16
CA GLU A 18 -17.60 18.70 -11.75
C GLU A 18 -18.92 18.41 -11.01
N LEU A 19 -19.01 17.30 -10.28
CA LEU A 19 -20.17 16.92 -9.46
C LEU A 19 -20.05 17.37 -8.00
N ARG A 20 -18.85 17.74 -7.55
CA ARG A 20 -18.60 18.23 -6.18
C ARG A 20 -19.29 19.58 -5.94
N GLY A 21 -19.90 19.72 -4.77
CA GLY A 21 -20.60 20.93 -4.34
C GLY A 21 -22.13 20.88 -4.53
N GLY A 22 -22.65 20.01 -5.41
CA GLY A 22 -24.09 19.74 -5.56
C GLY A 22 -24.58 18.43 -4.91
N MET A 23 -23.66 17.51 -4.60
CA MET A 23 -23.97 16.21 -3.98
C MET A 23 -22.77 15.62 -3.24
N ASP A 24 -23.01 14.66 -2.34
CA ASP A 24 -21.95 13.96 -1.60
C ASP A 24 -21.33 12.79 -2.39
N ALA A 25 -20.21 12.25 -1.89
CA ALA A 25 -19.49 11.14 -2.53
C ALA A 25 -20.27 9.84 -2.68
N SER A 26 -21.27 9.62 -1.82
CA SER A 26 -22.14 8.46 -1.94
C SER A 26 -23.16 8.59 -3.07
N GLN A 27 -23.37 9.81 -3.57
CA GLN A 27 -24.35 10.14 -4.61
C GLN A 27 -23.70 10.32 -5.99
N TYR A 28 -22.61 11.09 -6.12
CA TYR A 28 -22.01 11.32 -7.44
C TYR A 28 -21.34 10.06 -8.03
N LYS A 29 -21.03 9.06 -7.20
CA LYS A 29 -20.51 7.76 -7.66
C LYS A 29 -21.42 7.11 -8.70
N ASP A 30 -22.74 7.18 -8.50
CA ASP A 30 -23.69 6.46 -9.34
C ASP A 30 -23.70 7.06 -10.76
N TYR A 31 -23.53 8.38 -10.87
CA TYR A 31 -23.43 9.11 -12.13
C TYR A 31 -22.15 8.77 -12.89
N VAL A 32 -20.99 8.86 -12.24
CA VAL A 32 -19.69 8.63 -12.89
C VAL A 32 -19.55 7.16 -13.32
N LEU A 33 -19.93 6.22 -12.45
CA LEU A 33 -19.83 4.79 -12.76
C LEU A 33 -20.81 4.39 -13.88
N THR A 34 -21.99 5.00 -13.94
CA THR A 34 -22.95 4.78 -15.03
C THR A 34 -22.39 5.26 -16.37
N LEU A 35 -21.90 6.50 -16.45
CA LEU A 35 -21.34 7.03 -17.70
C LEU A 35 -20.13 6.22 -18.18
N LEU A 36 -19.26 5.79 -17.26
CA LEU A 36 -18.10 4.97 -17.58
C LEU A 36 -18.52 3.59 -18.10
N PHE A 37 -19.51 2.96 -17.46
CA PHE A 37 -20.05 1.68 -17.90
C PHE A 37 -20.64 1.77 -19.31
N VAL A 38 -21.49 2.77 -19.58
CA VAL A 38 -22.08 2.99 -20.92
C VAL A 38 -20.97 3.19 -21.95
N LYS A 39 -20.00 4.09 -21.69
CA LYS A 39 -18.88 4.34 -22.61
C LYS A 39 -18.14 3.05 -22.96
N TYR A 40 -17.81 2.26 -21.95
CA TYR A 40 -17.07 1.02 -22.14
C TYR A 40 -17.83 0.01 -22.99
N VAL A 41 -19.07 -0.32 -22.62
CA VAL A 41 -19.81 -1.37 -23.34
C VAL A 41 -20.12 -0.95 -24.77
N THR A 42 -20.29 0.36 -25.02
CA THR A 42 -20.54 0.86 -26.38
C THR A 42 -19.28 0.86 -27.24
N ASP A 43 -18.13 1.18 -26.66
CA ASP A 43 -16.84 1.07 -27.35
C ASP A 43 -16.52 -0.40 -27.65
N LYS A 44 -16.68 -1.27 -26.65
CA LYS A 44 -16.43 -2.72 -26.76
C LYS A 44 -17.36 -3.37 -27.78
N ALA A 45 -18.65 -3.08 -27.76
CA ALA A 45 -19.57 -3.61 -28.77
C ALA A 45 -19.24 -3.12 -30.20
N THR A 46 -18.57 -1.97 -30.32
CA THR A 46 -18.11 -1.44 -31.61
C THR A 46 -16.85 -2.17 -32.11
N SER A 47 -15.93 -2.52 -31.20
CA SER A 47 -14.65 -3.18 -31.53
C SER A 47 -14.72 -4.71 -31.53
N ASP A 48 -15.58 -5.32 -30.71
CA ASP A 48 -15.77 -6.76 -30.53
C ASP A 48 -17.22 -7.20 -30.79
N ARG A 49 -17.42 -7.90 -31.90
CA ARG A 49 -18.72 -8.46 -32.30
C ARG A 49 -19.15 -9.69 -31.49
N THR A 50 -18.30 -10.20 -30.61
CA THR A 50 -18.59 -11.35 -29.73
C THR A 50 -19.01 -10.94 -28.32
N SER A 51 -19.01 -9.63 -28.01
CA SER A 51 -19.57 -9.07 -26.77
C SER A 51 -20.99 -9.59 -26.51
N LEU A 52 -21.25 -10.06 -25.29
CA LEU A 52 -22.60 -10.49 -24.88
C LEU A 52 -23.52 -9.31 -24.55
N VAL A 53 -23.00 -8.07 -24.58
CA VAL A 53 -23.77 -6.84 -24.32
C VAL A 53 -24.38 -6.31 -25.62
N ASP A 54 -25.71 -6.20 -25.65
CA ASP A 54 -26.49 -5.63 -26.75
C ASP A 54 -26.57 -4.09 -26.63
N VAL A 55 -26.13 -3.38 -27.66
CA VAL A 55 -26.21 -1.90 -27.72
C VAL A 55 -27.28 -1.51 -28.74
N PRO A 56 -28.53 -1.25 -28.29
CA PRO A 56 -29.62 -0.92 -29.20
C PRO A 56 -29.45 0.48 -29.80
N ALA A 57 -30.14 0.74 -30.91
CA ALA A 57 -30.14 2.06 -31.54
C ALA A 57 -30.64 3.15 -30.56
N GLY A 58 -29.86 4.23 -30.41
CA GLY A 58 -30.14 5.29 -29.44
C GLY A 58 -29.83 4.90 -27.99
N GLY A 59 -29.04 3.85 -27.78
CA GLY A 59 -28.53 3.36 -26.48
C GLY A 59 -27.00 3.48 -26.36
N SER A 60 -26.34 4.20 -27.28
CA SER A 60 -24.89 4.31 -27.32
C SER A 60 -24.36 5.55 -26.58
N PHE A 61 -23.07 5.57 -26.24
CA PHE A 61 -22.45 6.76 -25.67
C PHE A 61 -22.33 7.90 -26.69
N ASP A 62 -22.19 7.59 -27.97
CA ASP A 62 -22.23 8.58 -29.05
C ASP A 62 -23.58 9.32 -29.10
N ASP A 63 -24.68 8.63 -28.79
CA ASP A 63 -26.00 9.26 -28.64
C ASP A 63 -26.01 10.27 -27.47
N MET A 64 -25.26 10.02 -26.39
CA MET A 64 -25.11 10.99 -25.28
C MET A 64 -24.29 12.20 -25.70
N VAL A 65 -23.20 11.99 -26.46
CA VAL A 65 -22.37 13.07 -27.02
C VAL A 65 -23.21 13.96 -27.94
N ALA A 66 -24.11 13.39 -28.74
CA ALA A 66 -25.02 14.13 -29.60
C ALA A 66 -26.04 15.00 -28.83
N CYS A 67 -26.29 14.70 -27.55
CA CYS A 67 -27.19 15.49 -26.69
C CYS A 67 -26.51 16.70 -26.02
N LYS A 68 -25.20 16.91 -26.22
CA LYS A 68 -24.48 18.05 -25.62
C LYS A 68 -25.10 19.39 -26.03
N GLY A 69 -25.30 20.27 -25.04
CA GLY A 69 -25.93 21.57 -25.25
C GLY A 69 -27.44 21.53 -25.51
N ASP A 70 -28.08 20.37 -25.39
CA ASP A 70 -29.54 20.23 -25.44
C ASP A 70 -30.18 20.65 -24.10
N ARG A 71 -31.36 21.28 -24.15
CA ARG A 71 -32.07 21.75 -22.94
C ARG A 71 -32.65 20.61 -22.12
N GLU A 72 -32.89 19.46 -22.74
CA GLU A 72 -33.44 18.25 -22.13
C GLU A 72 -32.37 17.14 -22.02
N ILE A 73 -31.09 17.51 -21.98
CA ILE A 73 -29.96 16.55 -21.96
C ILE A 73 -30.10 15.52 -20.81
N GLY A 74 -30.58 15.92 -19.64
CA GLY A 74 -30.77 15.01 -18.50
C GLY A 74 -31.74 13.87 -18.80
N ASP A 75 -32.97 14.21 -19.22
CA ASP A 75 -33.98 13.23 -19.63
C ASP A 75 -33.53 12.37 -20.82
N LYS A 76 -32.82 12.96 -21.80
CA LYS A 76 -32.27 12.21 -22.93
C LYS A 76 -31.23 11.18 -22.49
N ILE A 77 -30.30 11.54 -21.61
CA ILE A 77 -29.32 10.60 -21.05
C ILE A 77 -30.03 9.46 -20.31
N ASN A 78 -31.03 9.77 -19.47
CA ASN A 78 -31.84 8.75 -18.78
C ASN A 78 -32.47 7.75 -19.77
N ARG A 79 -33.03 8.23 -20.89
CA ARG A 79 -33.62 7.36 -21.92
C ARG A 79 -32.57 6.50 -22.65
N ILE A 80 -31.40 7.04 -22.93
CA ILE A 80 -30.30 6.30 -23.58
C ILE A 80 -29.83 5.17 -22.64
N VAL A 81 -29.58 5.51 -21.38
CA VAL A 81 -29.22 4.56 -20.32
C VAL A 81 -30.29 3.49 -20.17
N GLY A 82 -31.56 3.88 -20.09
CA GLY A 82 -32.69 2.97 -19.94
C GLY A 82 -32.81 1.97 -21.09
N ARG A 83 -32.61 2.40 -22.34
CA ARG A 83 -32.62 1.49 -23.51
C ARG A 83 -31.52 0.45 -23.45
N LEU A 84 -30.29 0.88 -23.16
CA LEU A 84 -29.15 -0.02 -22.99
C LEU A 84 -29.42 -1.00 -21.84
N ALA A 85 -29.99 -0.50 -20.75
CA ALA A 85 -30.30 -1.29 -19.58
C ALA A 85 -31.38 -2.36 -19.86
N GLU A 86 -32.47 -1.99 -20.52
CA GLU A 86 -33.56 -2.92 -20.89
C GLU A 86 -33.07 -4.04 -21.82
N ALA A 87 -32.27 -3.72 -22.83
CA ALA A 87 -31.73 -4.70 -23.78
C ALA A 87 -30.87 -5.79 -23.09
N ASN A 88 -30.21 -5.45 -21.99
CA ASN A 88 -29.27 -6.34 -21.29
C ASN A 88 -29.82 -6.93 -19.98
N GLY A 89 -31.13 -6.79 -19.74
CA GLY A 89 -31.74 -7.23 -18.48
C GLY A 89 -31.17 -6.51 -17.26
N LEU A 90 -30.68 -5.28 -17.44
CA LEU A 90 -30.22 -4.33 -16.42
C LEU A 90 -31.29 -3.25 -16.17
N GLY A 91 -32.55 -3.46 -16.54
CA GLY A 91 -33.63 -2.49 -16.25
C GLY A 91 -33.75 -2.21 -14.74
N ARG A 92 -33.82 -0.92 -14.34
CA ARG A 92 -33.76 -0.43 -12.94
C ARG A 92 -32.41 -0.57 -12.22
N VAL A 93 -31.34 -0.97 -12.93
CA VAL A 93 -29.97 -1.14 -12.40
C VAL A 93 -29.09 0.03 -12.80
N VAL A 94 -29.20 0.49 -14.05
CA VAL A 94 -28.46 1.64 -14.56
C VAL A 94 -29.20 2.97 -14.32
N ASP A 95 -30.46 2.89 -13.86
CA ASP A 95 -31.31 4.03 -13.48
C ASP A 95 -31.03 4.55 -12.05
N LEU A 96 -29.90 4.18 -11.43
CA LEU A 96 -29.51 4.66 -10.09
C LEU A 96 -29.20 6.16 -10.09
N ALA A 97 -28.68 6.65 -11.21
CA ALA A 97 -28.40 8.04 -11.45
C ALA A 97 -29.55 8.67 -12.25
N ASP A 98 -30.30 9.57 -11.63
CA ASP A 98 -31.24 10.42 -12.36
C ASP A 98 -30.49 11.65 -12.89
N PHE A 99 -30.18 11.63 -14.19
CA PHE A 99 -29.50 12.72 -14.89
C PHE A 99 -30.40 13.95 -15.08
N ASN A 100 -31.68 13.90 -14.68
CA ASN A 100 -32.61 15.03 -14.71
C ASN A 100 -32.97 15.57 -13.31
N ASP A 101 -32.21 15.19 -12.28
CA ASP A 101 -32.40 15.67 -10.90
C ASP A 101 -31.89 17.11 -10.74
N GLU A 102 -32.83 18.07 -10.74
CA GLU A 102 -32.55 19.51 -10.60
C GLU A 102 -31.92 19.89 -9.24
N ASP A 103 -32.24 19.16 -8.17
CA ASP A 103 -31.74 19.48 -6.82
C ASP A 103 -30.25 19.13 -6.71
N ARG A 104 -29.79 18.15 -7.50
CA ARG A 104 -28.42 17.63 -7.51
C ARG A 104 -27.55 18.22 -8.61
N LEU A 105 -28.12 18.41 -9.80
CA LEU A 105 -27.38 18.79 -11.01
C LEU A 105 -27.54 20.27 -11.38
N GLY A 106 -28.37 21.02 -10.65
CA GLY A 106 -28.69 22.41 -10.93
C GLY A 106 -29.88 22.55 -11.88
N LYS A 107 -30.29 23.79 -12.17
CA LYS A 107 -31.48 24.07 -13.00
C LYS A 107 -31.13 24.62 -14.37
N GLY A 108 -31.89 24.22 -15.38
CA GLY A 108 -31.81 24.76 -16.74
C GLY A 108 -30.38 24.74 -17.31
N LYS A 109 -29.80 25.93 -17.50
CA LYS A 109 -28.47 26.07 -18.11
C LYS A 109 -27.35 25.45 -17.28
N GLU A 110 -27.47 25.45 -15.96
CA GLU A 110 -26.46 24.85 -15.07
C GLU A 110 -26.36 23.33 -15.27
N MET A 111 -27.49 22.62 -15.25
CA MET A 111 -27.55 21.18 -15.53
C MET A 111 -27.03 20.87 -16.93
N GLN A 112 -27.45 21.65 -17.93
CA GLN A 112 -27.00 21.50 -19.30
C GLN A 112 -25.46 21.59 -19.40
N ASP A 113 -24.86 22.61 -18.80
CA ASP A 113 -23.41 22.82 -18.86
C ASP A 113 -22.66 21.73 -18.08
N ARG A 114 -23.15 21.36 -16.89
CA ARG A 114 -22.57 20.30 -16.05
C ARG A 114 -22.57 18.95 -16.77
N LEU A 115 -23.71 18.52 -17.30
CA LEU A 115 -23.83 17.25 -18.03
C LEU A 115 -23.04 17.26 -19.35
N SER A 116 -23.03 18.38 -20.07
CA SER A 116 -22.24 18.50 -21.31
C SER A 116 -20.74 18.38 -21.04
N LYS A 117 -20.24 18.96 -19.94
CA LYS A 117 -18.84 18.78 -19.52
C LYS A 117 -18.54 17.35 -19.10
N LEU A 118 -19.41 16.72 -18.30
CA LEU A 118 -19.23 15.34 -17.86
C LEU A 118 -19.14 14.37 -19.03
N VAL A 119 -20.07 14.47 -19.98
CA VAL A 119 -20.05 13.66 -21.20
C VAL A 119 -18.76 13.93 -21.99
N THR A 120 -18.27 15.17 -22.06
CA THR A 120 -17.02 15.50 -22.74
C THR A 120 -15.80 14.85 -22.07
N ILE A 121 -15.70 14.93 -20.75
CA ILE A 121 -14.58 14.33 -19.99
C ILE A 121 -14.50 12.82 -20.23
N ILE A 122 -15.64 12.14 -20.28
CA ILE A 122 -15.70 10.69 -20.51
C ILE A 122 -15.56 10.35 -22.01
N ALA A 123 -15.99 11.21 -22.93
CA ALA A 123 -15.81 11.02 -24.37
C ALA A 123 -14.35 11.00 -24.79
N ASP A 124 -13.48 11.73 -24.09
CA ASP A 124 -12.03 11.75 -24.33
C ASP A 124 -11.35 10.39 -24.02
N LEU A 125 -12.05 9.46 -23.35
CA LEU A 125 -11.58 8.11 -23.11
C LEU A 125 -11.89 7.23 -24.32
N ASP A 126 -10.89 6.54 -24.87
CA ASP A 126 -11.07 5.59 -25.98
C ASP A 126 -10.75 4.16 -25.52
N PHE A 127 -11.75 3.28 -25.59
CA PHE A 127 -11.62 1.86 -25.22
C PHE A 127 -11.64 0.92 -26.42
N ARG A 128 -11.64 1.42 -27.67
CA ARG A 128 -11.82 0.59 -28.88
C ARG A 128 -10.56 -0.19 -29.29
N ASP A 129 -9.38 0.36 -29.03
CA ASP A 129 -8.08 -0.21 -29.42
C ASP A 129 -7.39 -1.04 -28.32
N ASN A 130 -8.08 -1.30 -27.20
CA ASN A 130 -7.49 -1.99 -26.07
C ASN A 130 -7.45 -3.51 -26.29
N ARG A 131 -6.24 -4.10 -26.24
CA ARG A 131 -6.01 -5.55 -26.10
C ARG A 131 -6.58 -6.03 -24.74
N ALA A 132 -6.64 -7.33 -24.50
CA ALA A 132 -7.15 -7.91 -23.23
C ALA A 132 -6.59 -7.25 -21.94
N GLU A 133 -5.37 -6.70 -21.96
CA GLU A 133 -4.77 -5.95 -20.84
C GLU A 133 -5.41 -4.57 -20.58
N GLY A 134 -6.08 -3.97 -21.56
CA GLY A 134 -6.79 -2.69 -21.41
C GLY A 134 -8.21 -2.83 -20.84
N ASP A 135 -8.81 -4.03 -20.92
CA ASP A 135 -10.03 -4.38 -20.17
C ASP A 135 -9.71 -4.44 -18.66
N ASP A 136 -8.57 -5.04 -18.30
CA ASP A 136 -8.05 -5.07 -16.92
C ASP A 136 -7.83 -3.64 -16.37
N LEU A 137 -7.39 -2.70 -17.20
CA LEU A 137 -7.13 -1.31 -16.80
C LEU A 137 -8.40 -0.58 -16.36
N LEU A 138 -9.50 -0.75 -17.10
CA LEU A 138 -10.77 -0.12 -16.78
C LEU A 138 -11.42 -0.77 -15.56
N GLY A 139 -11.44 -2.10 -15.50
CA GLY A 139 -11.91 -2.84 -14.34
C GLY A 139 -11.16 -2.39 -13.07
N ASP A 140 -9.84 -2.26 -13.14
CA ASP A 140 -9.00 -1.72 -12.07
C ASP A 140 -9.36 -0.27 -11.69
N ALA A 141 -9.71 0.56 -12.66
CA ALA A 141 -10.11 1.95 -12.39
C ALA A 141 -11.49 2.02 -11.74
N TYR A 142 -12.41 1.16 -12.16
CA TYR A 142 -13.72 0.99 -11.54
C TYR A 142 -13.58 0.52 -10.08
N GLU A 143 -12.77 -0.51 -9.84
CA GLU A 143 -12.46 -1.02 -8.50
C GLU A 143 -11.78 0.03 -7.61
N TYR A 144 -10.89 0.85 -8.19
CA TYR A 144 -10.28 1.97 -7.47
C TYR A 144 -11.29 3.01 -7.04
N LEU A 145 -12.21 3.41 -7.94
CA LEU A 145 -13.31 4.33 -7.60
C LEU A 145 -14.20 3.74 -6.51
N MET A 146 -14.58 2.48 -6.66
CA MET A 146 -15.35 1.75 -5.67
C MET A 146 -14.67 1.75 -4.28
N ARG A 147 -13.37 1.46 -4.21
CA ARG A 147 -12.58 1.55 -2.98
C ARG A 147 -12.58 2.98 -2.42
N HIS A 148 -12.43 3.98 -3.27
CA HIS A 148 -12.45 5.38 -2.88
C HIS A 148 -13.79 5.76 -2.24
N PHE A 149 -14.92 5.38 -2.87
CA PHE A 149 -16.26 5.62 -2.34
C PHE A 149 -16.56 4.83 -1.07
N ALA A 150 -16.06 3.61 -0.95
CA ALA A 150 -16.15 2.84 0.29
C ALA A 150 -15.43 3.54 1.45
N ARG A 151 -14.29 4.19 1.17
CA ARG A 151 -13.54 4.98 2.15
C ARG A 151 -14.26 6.26 2.55
N GLU A 152 -14.81 7.02 1.61
CA GLU A 152 -15.47 8.31 1.89
C GLU A 152 -16.86 8.17 2.51
N SER A 153 -17.61 7.11 2.16
CA SER A 153 -19.01 6.99 2.60
C SER A 153 -19.19 6.75 4.10
N GLY A 154 -18.20 6.18 4.80
CA GLY A 154 -18.18 5.97 6.27
C GLY A 154 -19.31 5.10 6.87
N LYS A 155 -20.39 4.85 6.14
CA LYS A 155 -21.68 4.25 6.57
C LYS A 155 -21.82 2.78 6.17
N SER A 156 -20.85 2.21 5.47
CA SER A 156 -20.88 0.84 4.96
C SER A 156 -20.71 -0.18 6.10
N LYS A 157 -21.69 -1.03 6.39
CA LYS A 157 -21.56 -2.13 7.37
C LYS A 157 -20.70 -3.30 6.85
N GLY A 158 -19.51 -3.02 6.28
CA GLY A 158 -18.54 -4.01 5.79
C GLY A 158 -18.98 -4.83 4.56
N GLN A 159 -20.23 -4.73 4.12
CA GLN A 159 -20.85 -5.58 3.08
C GLN A 159 -20.61 -5.09 1.65
N PHE A 160 -20.26 -3.81 1.48
CA PHE A 160 -20.18 -3.22 0.14
C PHE A 160 -18.87 -3.52 -0.59
N TYR A 161 -17.76 -3.71 0.14
CA TYR A 161 -16.43 -3.89 -0.46
C TYR A 161 -15.49 -4.64 0.49
N THR A 162 -14.92 -5.73 0.00
CA THR A 162 -13.85 -6.48 0.68
C THR A 162 -12.50 -6.04 0.11
N PRO A 163 -11.53 -5.61 0.94
CA PRO A 163 -10.20 -5.24 0.46
C PRO A 163 -9.58 -6.33 -0.42
N ALA A 164 -9.00 -5.95 -1.56
CA ALA A 164 -8.47 -6.89 -2.54
C ALA A 164 -7.42 -7.84 -1.95
N GLU A 165 -6.59 -7.34 -1.03
CA GLU A 165 -5.57 -8.10 -0.32
C GLU A 165 -6.19 -9.26 0.48
N VAL A 166 -7.31 -8.99 1.16
CA VAL A 166 -8.06 -9.97 1.95
C VAL A 166 -8.72 -11.00 1.02
N SER A 167 -9.34 -10.55 -0.07
CA SER A 167 -9.99 -11.43 -1.06
C SER A 167 -9.01 -12.45 -1.68
N ARG A 168 -7.77 -12.03 -1.96
CA ARG A 168 -6.71 -12.94 -2.46
C ARG A 168 -6.32 -14.01 -1.44
N VAL A 169 -6.27 -13.65 -0.16
CA VAL A 169 -6.04 -14.62 0.93
C VAL A 169 -7.16 -15.66 0.94
N LEU A 170 -8.44 -15.24 0.90
CA LEU A 170 -9.59 -16.18 0.88
C LEU A 170 -9.49 -17.19 -0.27
N ALA A 171 -9.20 -16.72 -1.48
CA ALA A 171 -9.06 -17.57 -2.66
C ALA A 171 -7.99 -18.65 -2.46
N ARG A 172 -6.80 -18.25 -2.01
CA ARG A 172 -5.67 -19.17 -1.82
C ARG A 172 -5.90 -20.15 -0.67
N LEU A 173 -6.56 -19.72 0.40
CA LEU A 173 -6.90 -20.59 1.54
C LEU A 173 -7.82 -21.76 1.16
N VAL A 174 -8.74 -21.56 0.21
CA VAL A 174 -9.61 -22.63 -0.29
C VAL A 174 -8.97 -23.48 -1.39
N GLY A 175 -7.76 -23.12 -1.84
CA GLY A 175 -7.00 -23.84 -2.86
C GLY A 175 -7.24 -23.37 -4.30
N ILE A 176 -7.82 -22.18 -4.49
CA ILE A 176 -7.92 -21.56 -5.82
C ILE A 176 -6.56 -20.98 -6.21
N GLY A 177 -6.07 -21.36 -7.40
CA GLY A 177 -4.79 -20.92 -7.95
C GLY A 177 -4.60 -21.34 -9.42
N PRO A 178 -3.35 -21.35 -9.93
CA PRO A 178 -3.05 -21.80 -11.30
C PRO A 178 -3.51 -23.24 -11.62
N GLY A 179 -3.62 -24.07 -10.58
CA GLY A 179 -4.12 -25.45 -10.67
C GLY A 179 -5.63 -25.60 -10.70
N THR A 180 -6.41 -24.52 -10.59
CA THR A 180 -7.90 -24.57 -10.64
C THR A 180 -8.38 -25.06 -12.00
N ARG A 181 -9.37 -25.96 -12.00
CA ARG A 181 -10.00 -26.45 -13.23
C ARG A 181 -11.13 -25.52 -13.67
N GLN A 182 -11.33 -25.40 -14.98
CA GLN A 182 -12.34 -24.51 -15.54
C GLN A 182 -13.79 -24.90 -15.17
N ASP A 183 -14.03 -26.18 -14.89
CA ASP A 183 -15.33 -26.69 -14.45
C ASP A 183 -15.59 -26.57 -12.94
N HIS A 184 -14.63 -26.03 -12.18
CA HIS A 184 -14.85 -25.70 -10.78
C HIS A 184 -15.76 -24.47 -10.64
N THR A 185 -16.54 -24.46 -9.57
CA THR A 185 -17.52 -23.42 -9.26
C THR A 185 -17.15 -22.68 -7.97
N VAL A 186 -17.32 -21.35 -7.96
CA VAL A 186 -17.19 -20.53 -6.75
C VAL A 186 -18.51 -19.84 -6.43
N TYR A 187 -18.86 -19.76 -5.16
CA TYR A 187 -20.07 -19.10 -4.68
C TYR A 187 -19.80 -18.07 -3.58
N ASP A 188 -20.34 -16.86 -3.75
CA ASP A 188 -20.48 -15.87 -2.66
C ASP A 188 -21.97 -15.55 -2.44
N PRO A 189 -22.58 -16.01 -1.33
CA PRO A 189 -23.99 -15.77 -1.03
C PRO A 189 -24.31 -14.31 -0.66
N THR A 190 -23.31 -13.47 -0.45
CA THR A 190 -23.42 -12.07 -0.01
C THR A 190 -22.40 -11.24 -0.77
N CYS A 191 -22.45 -11.32 -2.10
CA CYS A 191 -21.33 -10.92 -2.96
C CYS A 191 -21.05 -9.41 -2.98
N GLY A 192 -21.95 -8.58 -2.43
CA GLY A 192 -21.81 -7.14 -2.46
C GLY A 192 -21.62 -6.68 -3.90
N SER A 193 -20.59 -5.88 -4.15
CA SER A 193 -20.21 -5.39 -5.48
C SER A 193 -19.54 -6.42 -6.41
N GLY A 194 -19.43 -7.68 -6.00
CA GLY A 194 -18.69 -8.70 -6.75
C GLY A 194 -17.17 -8.57 -6.68
N SER A 195 -16.62 -7.52 -6.04
CA SER A 195 -15.17 -7.28 -5.98
C SER A 195 -14.39 -8.45 -5.36
N LEU A 196 -14.97 -9.12 -4.36
CA LEU A 196 -14.37 -10.31 -3.75
C LEU A 196 -14.25 -11.45 -4.78
N LEU A 197 -15.34 -11.76 -5.47
CA LEU A 197 -15.40 -12.81 -6.50
C LEU A 197 -14.44 -12.52 -7.66
N LEU A 198 -14.33 -11.26 -8.09
CA LEU A 198 -13.37 -10.86 -9.14
C LEU A 198 -11.92 -11.14 -8.76
N LYS A 199 -11.52 -10.79 -7.52
CA LYS A 199 -10.16 -11.08 -7.07
C LYS A 199 -9.91 -12.58 -6.88
N VAL A 200 -10.94 -13.36 -6.57
CA VAL A 200 -10.86 -14.83 -6.50
C VAL A 200 -10.70 -15.43 -7.90
N ALA A 201 -11.48 -14.96 -8.88
CA ALA A 201 -11.37 -15.41 -10.27
C ALA A 201 -10.01 -15.07 -10.88
N ALA A 202 -9.43 -13.92 -10.56
CA ALA A 202 -8.09 -13.52 -11.01
C ALA A 202 -6.95 -14.46 -10.52
N GLU A 203 -7.15 -15.19 -9.41
CA GLU A 203 -6.21 -16.21 -8.93
C GLU A 203 -6.35 -17.54 -9.71
N ALA A 204 -7.41 -17.72 -10.50
CA ALA A 204 -7.64 -18.88 -11.37
C ALA A 204 -7.51 -18.50 -12.87
N PRO A 205 -6.28 -18.40 -13.40
CA PRO A 205 -6.03 -17.93 -14.78
C PRO A 205 -6.65 -18.80 -15.88
N ARG A 206 -7.04 -20.05 -15.57
CA ARG A 206 -7.75 -20.95 -16.50
C ARG A 206 -9.27 -20.77 -16.47
N GLY A 207 -9.77 -19.86 -15.66
CA GLY A 207 -11.20 -19.64 -15.41
C GLY A 207 -11.80 -20.60 -14.38
N LEU A 208 -12.98 -20.22 -13.91
CA LEU A 208 -13.91 -20.99 -13.07
C LEU A 208 -15.31 -20.36 -13.20
N THR A 209 -16.37 -21.10 -12.89
CA THR A 209 -17.74 -20.55 -12.98
C THR A 209 -18.11 -19.78 -11.71
N ILE A 210 -18.55 -18.53 -11.88
CA ILE A 210 -18.86 -17.60 -10.78
C ILE A 210 -20.35 -17.57 -10.48
N TYR A 211 -20.69 -17.78 -9.21
CA TYR A 211 -22.04 -17.65 -8.68
C TYR A 211 -22.05 -16.65 -7.52
N GLY A 212 -23.08 -15.80 -7.49
CA GLY A 212 -23.20 -14.79 -6.44
C GLY A 212 -24.65 -14.44 -6.13
N GLN A 213 -24.91 -14.05 -4.88
CA GLN A 213 -26.21 -13.52 -4.48
C GLN A 213 -26.04 -12.21 -3.71
N GLU A 214 -26.88 -11.23 -4.02
CA GLU A 214 -26.91 -9.95 -3.32
C GLU A 214 -28.36 -9.51 -3.05
N LYS A 215 -28.60 -8.99 -1.85
CA LYS A 215 -29.93 -8.57 -1.39
C LYS A 215 -30.30 -7.19 -1.90
N ASP A 216 -29.37 -6.24 -1.81
CA ASP A 216 -29.61 -4.86 -2.17
C ASP A 216 -29.60 -4.69 -3.70
N ASN A 217 -30.65 -4.07 -4.24
CA ASN A 217 -30.81 -3.96 -5.69
C ASN A 217 -29.71 -3.11 -6.34
N ALA A 218 -29.30 -2.01 -5.69
CA ALA A 218 -28.26 -1.11 -6.20
C ALA A 218 -26.87 -1.78 -6.18
N THR A 219 -26.61 -2.59 -5.16
CA THR A 219 -25.35 -3.31 -4.99
C THR A 219 -25.27 -4.52 -5.92
N TRP A 220 -26.38 -5.26 -6.09
CA TRP A 220 -26.49 -6.33 -7.09
C TRP A 220 -26.24 -5.82 -8.51
N ALA A 221 -26.84 -4.67 -8.82
CA ALA A 221 -26.63 -3.92 -10.04
C ALA A 221 -25.15 -3.64 -10.30
N LEU A 222 -24.49 -3.07 -9.30
CA LEU A 222 -23.06 -2.77 -9.32
C LEU A 222 -22.22 -4.02 -9.54
N ALA A 223 -22.55 -5.14 -8.90
CA ALA A 223 -21.87 -6.40 -9.11
C ALA A 223 -21.95 -6.90 -10.55
N ARG A 224 -23.13 -6.83 -11.18
CA ARG A 224 -23.29 -7.24 -12.58
C ARG A 224 -22.48 -6.36 -13.52
N MET A 225 -22.53 -5.04 -13.35
CA MET A 225 -21.71 -4.12 -14.15
C MET A 225 -20.22 -4.39 -13.96
N ASN A 226 -19.79 -4.61 -12.72
CA ASN A 226 -18.40 -4.88 -12.38
C ASN A 226 -17.88 -6.19 -12.99
N MET A 227 -18.71 -7.24 -13.02
CA MET A 227 -18.38 -8.51 -13.69
C MET A 227 -18.20 -8.33 -15.20
N ILE A 228 -19.10 -7.61 -15.87
CA ILE A 228 -19.01 -7.30 -17.30
C ILE A 228 -17.72 -6.51 -17.62
N LEU A 229 -17.41 -5.50 -16.81
CA LEU A 229 -16.20 -4.67 -16.98
C LEU A 229 -14.89 -5.45 -16.83
N HIS A 230 -14.91 -6.60 -16.17
CA HIS A 230 -13.76 -7.48 -16.00
C HIS A 230 -13.84 -8.74 -16.88
N GLY A 231 -14.75 -8.77 -17.86
CA GLY A 231 -14.86 -9.88 -18.81
C GLY A 231 -15.54 -11.15 -18.29
N TYR A 232 -16.16 -11.11 -17.11
CA TYR A 232 -16.92 -12.24 -16.53
C TYR A 232 -18.41 -12.14 -16.87
N GLU A 233 -18.72 -12.01 -18.15
CA GLU A 233 -20.08 -11.81 -18.67
C GLU A 233 -20.98 -13.05 -18.46
N ASP A 234 -20.39 -14.23 -18.27
CA ASP A 234 -21.05 -15.53 -18.08
C ASP A 234 -21.37 -15.88 -16.60
N CYS A 235 -21.08 -14.98 -15.67
CA CYS A 235 -21.38 -15.17 -14.24
C CYS A 235 -22.90 -15.22 -13.95
N ASP A 236 -23.31 -15.97 -12.92
CA ASP A 236 -24.70 -16.02 -12.44
C ASP A 236 -24.81 -15.27 -11.10
N ILE A 237 -25.12 -13.98 -11.17
CA ILE A 237 -25.33 -13.11 -10.01
C ILE A 237 -26.82 -12.83 -9.84
N ARG A 238 -27.43 -13.38 -8.78
CA ARG A 238 -28.88 -13.29 -8.53
C ARG A 238 -29.22 -12.30 -7.43
N LYS A 239 -30.39 -11.67 -7.55
CA LYS A 239 -30.91 -10.74 -6.55
C LYS A 239 -31.82 -11.47 -5.56
N GLY A 240 -31.61 -11.28 -4.27
CA GLY A 240 -32.50 -11.77 -3.22
C GLY A 240 -31.82 -11.86 -1.85
N ASP A 241 -32.61 -11.90 -0.78
CA ASP A 241 -32.09 -12.16 0.56
C ASP A 241 -31.61 -13.61 0.68
N THR A 242 -30.33 -13.82 0.94
CA THR A 242 -29.69 -15.14 1.06
C THR A 242 -30.41 -16.10 2.01
N ILE A 243 -30.90 -15.58 3.13
CA ILE A 243 -31.47 -16.42 4.18
C ILE A 243 -32.96 -16.65 3.91
N ALA A 244 -33.71 -15.56 3.71
CA ALA A 244 -35.16 -15.63 3.51
C ALA A 244 -35.57 -16.19 2.13
N SER A 245 -34.80 -15.86 1.09
CA SER A 245 -35.08 -16.22 -0.31
C SER A 245 -33.79 -16.62 -1.05
N PRO A 246 -33.19 -17.78 -0.70
CA PRO A 246 -32.01 -18.27 -1.42
C PRO A 246 -32.34 -18.50 -2.89
N GLN A 247 -31.52 -17.96 -3.80
CA GLN A 247 -31.79 -18.01 -5.24
C GLN A 247 -31.17 -19.23 -5.93
N PHE A 248 -30.24 -19.92 -5.27
CA PHE A 248 -29.56 -21.11 -5.77
C PHE A 248 -30.08 -22.36 -5.06
N THR A 249 -31.23 -22.85 -5.52
CA THR A 249 -31.94 -24.00 -4.92
C THR A 249 -32.26 -25.06 -5.96
N GLN A 250 -32.22 -26.32 -5.56
CA GLN A 250 -32.71 -27.47 -6.32
C GLN A 250 -33.84 -28.13 -5.52
N GLY A 251 -35.09 -27.73 -5.80
CA GLY A 251 -36.24 -28.15 -5.01
C GLY A 251 -36.14 -27.68 -3.56
N ALA A 252 -36.16 -28.62 -2.61
CA ALA A 252 -36.06 -28.33 -1.17
C ALA A 252 -34.61 -28.28 -0.64
N GLN A 253 -33.61 -28.34 -1.53
CA GLN A 253 -32.18 -28.32 -1.19
C GLN A 253 -31.50 -27.10 -1.78
N LEU A 254 -30.38 -26.69 -1.19
CA LEU A 254 -29.51 -25.68 -1.79
C LEU A 254 -28.68 -26.31 -2.92
N GLN A 255 -28.40 -25.54 -3.97
CA GLN A 255 -27.38 -25.89 -4.94
C GLN A 255 -26.01 -25.91 -4.25
N THR A 256 -25.11 -26.79 -4.72
CA THR A 256 -23.78 -26.96 -4.10
C THR A 256 -22.64 -26.61 -5.04
N PHE A 257 -21.56 -26.09 -4.46
CA PHE A 257 -20.40 -25.54 -5.17
C PHE A 257 -19.08 -26.14 -4.66
N ASP A 258 -18.02 -26.08 -5.47
CA ASP A 258 -16.68 -26.57 -5.11
C ASP A 258 -16.03 -25.66 -4.07
N PHE A 259 -16.16 -24.35 -4.28
CA PHE A 259 -15.62 -23.34 -3.38
C PHE A 259 -16.70 -22.34 -2.95
N ALA A 260 -16.58 -21.84 -1.73
CA ALA A 260 -17.33 -20.66 -1.31
C ALA A 260 -16.42 -19.66 -0.58
N VAL A 261 -16.59 -18.39 -0.90
CA VAL A 261 -15.83 -17.29 -0.31
C VAL A 261 -16.80 -16.17 -0.03
N ALA A 262 -16.77 -15.60 1.18
CA ALA A 262 -17.80 -14.63 1.56
C ALA A 262 -17.35 -13.67 2.65
N ASN A 263 -17.93 -12.47 2.60
CA ASN A 263 -17.87 -11.46 3.66
C ASN A 263 -19.31 -11.08 4.08
N PRO A 264 -20.00 -11.95 4.83
CA PRO A 264 -21.39 -11.74 5.20
C PRO A 264 -21.60 -10.50 6.09
N PRO A 265 -22.82 -9.95 6.13
CA PRO A 265 -23.18 -8.88 7.05
C PRO A 265 -22.99 -9.28 8.52
N PHE A 266 -22.20 -8.51 9.29
CA PHE A 266 -21.94 -8.84 10.69
C PHE A 266 -23.15 -8.56 11.59
N SER A 267 -23.47 -9.55 12.43
CA SER A 267 -24.41 -9.49 13.55
C SER A 267 -25.79 -8.93 13.17
N VAL A 268 -26.34 -9.41 12.04
CA VAL A 268 -27.70 -9.07 11.61
C VAL A 268 -28.71 -9.56 12.66
N LYS A 269 -29.42 -8.63 13.28
CA LYS A 269 -30.37 -8.92 14.37
C LYS A 269 -31.73 -9.45 13.93
N SER A 270 -32.06 -9.31 12.64
CA SER A 270 -33.37 -9.64 12.07
C SER A 270 -33.21 -10.59 10.88
N TRP A 271 -32.26 -11.52 10.99
CA TRP A 271 -31.85 -12.39 9.89
C TRP A 271 -32.90 -13.45 9.55
N SER A 272 -33.77 -13.82 10.50
CA SER A 272 -34.83 -14.82 10.31
C SER A 272 -36.13 -14.22 9.75
N ASN A 273 -36.20 -12.91 9.51
CA ASN A 273 -37.38 -12.28 8.92
C ASN A 273 -37.64 -12.81 7.51
N GLY A 274 -38.83 -13.33 7.25
CA GLY A 274 -39.22 -13.88 5.95
C GLY A 274 -38.65 -15.28 5.66
N LEU A 275 -38.00 -15.92 6.63
CA LEU A 275 -37.53 -17.30 6.51
C LEU A 275 -38.70 -18.28 6.64
N GLU A 276 -39.16 -18.83 5.52
CA GLU A 276 -40.22 -19.85 5.48
C GLU A 276 -39.67 -21.28 5.41
N HIS A 277 -38.55 -21.47 4.71
CA HIS A 277 -37.92 -22.77 4.49
C HIS A 277 -36.44 -22.76 4.91
N GLU A 278 -36.02 -23.76 5.68
CA GLU A 278 -34.67 -23.81 6.23
C GLU A 278 -33.65 -24.45 5.26
N TYR A 279 -34.09 -25.21 4.26
CA TYR A 279 -33.23 -25.90 3.26
C TYR A 279 -32.10 -26.75 3.87
N GLY A 280 -32.34 -27.38 5.02
CA GLY A 280 -31.34 -28.21 5.72
C GLY A 280 -30.19 -27.43 6.37
N ARG A 281 -30.26 -26.09 6.41
CA ARG A 281 -29.16 -25.26 6.92
C ARG A 281 -28.87 -25.43 8.41
N PHE A 282 -29.88 -25.76 9.21
CA PHE A 282 -29.79 -25.71 10.68
C PHE A 282 -29.72 -27.08 11.35
N ASP A 283 -29.31 -28.12 10.63
CA ASP A 283 -29.17 -29.49 11.11
C ASP A 283 -28.18 -29.64 12.29
N VAL A 284 -27.23 -28.71 12.43
CA VAL A 284 -26.25 -28.66 13.53
C VAL A 284 -26.65 -27.71 14.66
N GLY A 285 -27.84 -27.10 14.56
CA GLY A 285 -28.39 -26.15 15.52
C GLY A 285 -28.83 -24.85 14.85
N ARG A 286 -29.91 -24.25 15.39
CA ARG A 286 -30.46 -22.99 14.91
C ARG A 286 -29.77 -21.80 15.62
N PRO A 287 -29.28 -20.80 14.87
CA PRO A 287 -28.68 -19.59 15.46
C PRO A 287 -29.70 -18.78 16.28
N PRO A 288 -29.25 -17.94 17.23
CA PRO A 288 -30.14 -17.02 17.95
C PRO A 288 -30.77 -15.98 17.01
N ASP A 289 -32.04 -15.64 17.19
CA ASP A 289 -32.74 -14.66 16.33
C ASP A 289 -32.05 -13.29 16.26
N LYS A 290 -31.42 -12.86 17.37
CA LYS A 290 -30.72 -11.58 17.46
C LYS A 290 -29.30 -11.60 16.89
N ASN A 291 -28.85 -12.72 16.34
CA ASN A 291 -27.52 -12.83 15.75
C ASN A 291 -27.44 -13.81 14.57
N GLY A 292 -27.36 -13.26 13.36
CA GLY A 292 -27.34 -14.03 12.12
C GLY A 292 -25.99 -14.57 11.67
N ASP A 293 -24.90 -14.37 12.42
CA ASP A 293 -23.55 -14.75 11.99
C ASP A 293 -23.48 -16.24 11.60
N PHE A 294 -23.95 -17.15 12.47
CA PHE A 294 -24.00 -18.58 12.14
C PHE A 294 -25.04 -18.92 11.06
N ALA A 295 -26.07 -18.10 10.82
CA ALA A 295 -27.05 -18.37 9.76
C ALA A 295 -26.39 -18.33 8.38
N PHE A 296 -25.52 -17.34 8.15
CA PHE A 296 -24.73 -17.25 6.92
C PHE A 296 -23.66 -18.34 6.83
N LEU A 297 -22.92 -18.60 7.92
CA LEU A 297 -21.89 -19.66 7.93
C LEU A 297 -22.48 -21.04 7.62
N LEU A 298 -23.65 -21.35 8.19
CA LEU A 298 -24.34 -22.62 7.96
C LEU A 298 -24.98 -22.70 6.57
N HIS A 299 -25.48 -21.58 6.02
CA HIS A 299 -25.89 -21.51 4.62
C HIS A 299 -24.71 -21.86 3.70
N ILE A 300 -23.54 -21.24 3.91
CA ILE A 300 -22.32 -21.52 3.13
C ILE A 300 -21.93 -22.99 3.23
N LEU A 301 -21.85 -23.54 4.45
CA LEU A 301 -21.50 -24.96 4.67
C LEU A 301 -22.46 -25.92 3.93
N THR A 302 -23.75 -25.60 3.92
CA THR A 302 -24.79 -26.41 3.26
C THR A 302 -24.70 -26.30 1.75
N SER A 303 -24.31 -25.14 1.22
CA SER A 303 -24.06 -24.89 -0.21
C SER A 303 -22.72 -25.44 -0.71
N LEU A 304 -21.95 -26.19 0.10
CA LEU A 304 -20.72 -26.85 -0.36
C LEU A 304 -20.98 -28.28 -0.81
N LYS A 305 -20.30 -28.71 -1.89
CA LYS A 305 -20.19 -30.13 -2.27
C LYS A 305 -19.56 -30.97 -1.16
N SER A 306 -19.61 -32.29 -1.26
CA SER A 306 -19.01 -33.18 -0.26
C SER A 306 -17.49 -33.02 -0.12
N ASN A 307 -16.81 -32.60 -1.18
CA ASN A 307 -15.39 -32.25 -1.23
C ASN A 307 -15.14 -30.73 -1.26
N GLY A 308 -16.17 -29.92 -0.97
CA GLY A 308 -16.08 -28.46 -1.09
C GLY A 308 -15.35 -27.80 0.08
N LYS A 309 -14.78 -26.62 -0.18
CA LYS A 309 -14.03 -25.81 0.79
C LYS A 309 -14.56 -24.38 0.82
N ALA A 310 -14.50 -23.73 1.97
CA ALA A 310 -14.87 -22.32 2.08
C ALA A 310 -13.93 -21.52 2.97
N ALA A 311 -13.82 -20.22 2.68
CA ALA A 311 -13.17 -19.25 3.56
C ALA A 311 -14.11 -18.07 3.77
N VAL A 312 -14.53 -17.85 5.01
CA VAL A 312 -15.57 -16.89 5.35
C VAL A 312 -15.05 -15.88 6.36
N ILE A 313 -15.23 -14.60 6.08
CA ILE A 313 -14.88 -13.51 7.00
C ILE A 313 -16.00 -13.37 8.02
N MET A 314 -15.66 -13.47 9.30
CA MET A 314 -16.61 -13.42 10.42
C MET A 314 -16.12 -12.48 11.52
N PRO A 315 -17.00 -11.89 12.34
CA PRO A 315 -16.58 -11.22 13.55
C PRO A 315 -16.08 -12.24 14.59
N HIS A 316 -15.14 -11.87 15.45
CA HIS A 316 -14.57 -12.79 16.46
C HIS A 316 -15.60 -13.43 17.38
N GLY A 317 -16.77 -12.82 17.55
CA GLY A 317 -17.83 -13.38 18.40
C GLY A 317 -18.23 -14.81 18.04
N VAL A 318 -18.16 -15.23 16.78
CA VAL A 318 -18.46 -16.63 16.39
C VAL A 318 -17.53 -17.64 17.05
N LEU A 319 -16.32 -17.21 17.43
CA LEU A 319 -15.29 -18.04 18.02
C LEU A 319 -15.59 -18.38 19.49
N PHE A 320 -16.29 -17.51 20.23
CA PHE A 320 -16.37 -17.63 21.69
C PHE A 320 -17.73 -17.38 22.32
N ARG A 321 -18.72 -16.84 21.59
CA ARG A 321 -20.06 -16.62 22.16
C ARG A 321 -20.69 -17.95 22.61
N GLY A 322 -21.44 -17.88 23.71
CA GLY A 322 -22.04 -19.02 24.42
C GLY A 322 -23.38 -19.49 23.85
N ASN A 323 -24.15 -20.23 24.66
CA ASN A 323 -25.52 -20.68 24.36
C ASN A 323 -25.62 -21.47 23.04
N ALA A 324 -26.65 -21.22 22.22
CA ALA A 324 -26.88 -21.93 20.95
C ALA A 324 -25.67 -21.88 20.01
N GLU A 325 -24.94 -20.77 19.96
CA GLU A 325 -23.74 -20.62 19.12
C GLU A 325 -22.60 -21.53 19.59
N ALA A 326 -22.45 -21.76 20.91
CA ALA A 326 -21.50 -22.73 21.43
C ALA A 326 -21.86 -24.17 21.03
N GLY A 327 -23.16 -24.51 21.05
CA GLY A 327 -23.66 -25.80 20.56
C GLY A 327 -23.35 -26.03 19.08
N ILE A 328 -23.65 -25.05 18.23
CA ILE A 328 -23.34 -25.09 16.78
C ILE A 328 -21.83 -25.25 16.58
N ARG A 329 -21.01 -24.43 17.23
CA ARG A 329 -19.54 -24.49 17.11
C ARG A 329 -18.98 -25.84 17.53
N LYS A 330 -19.47 -26.40 18.63
CA LYS A 330 -19.10 -27.74 19.10
C LYS A 330 -19.43 -28.80 18.06
N GLU A 331 -20.60 -28.73 17.43
CA GLU A 331 -20.99 -29.71 16.40
C GLU A 331 -20.18 -29.57 15.11
N LEU A 332 -19.89 -28.34 14.68
CA LEU A 332 -19.01 -28.09 13.53
C LEU A 332 -17.60 -28.64 13.75
N LEU A 333 -17.05 -28.49 14.96
CA LEU A 333 -15.75 -29.06 15.33
C LEU A 333 -15.82 -30.60 15.42
N ARG A 334 -16.88 -31.16 16.00
CA ARG A 334 -17.06 -32.61 16.14
C ARG A 334 -17.17 -33.32 14.79
N ARG A 335 -17.87 -32.71 13.83
CA ARG A 335 -17.95 -33.20 12.45
C ARG A 335 -16.69 -32.90 11.64
N GLY A 336 -15.73 -32.20 12.24
CA GLY A 336 -14.49 -31.79 11.63
C GLY A 336 -14.63 -30.63 10.67
N TYR A 337 -15.78 -30.03 10.36
CA TYR A 337 -15.90 -29.09 9.23
C TYR A 337 -15.00 -27.84 9.30
N ILE A 338 -14.63 -27.37 10.49
CA ILE A 338 -13.70 -26.25 10.65
C ILE A 338 -12.26 -26.76 10.49
N MET A 339 -11.57 -26.29 9.44
CA MET A 339 -10.16 -26.60 9.18
C MET A 339 -9.22 -25.67 9.97
N GLY A 340 -9.58 -24.39 10.09
CA GLY A 340 -8.74 -23.42 10.76
C GLY A 340 -9.39 -22.06 10.95
N VAL A 341 -8.74 -21.23 11.77
CA VAL A 341 -9.16 -19.87 12.11
C VAL A 341 -7.97 -18.93 12.00
N ILE A 342 -8.15 -17.82 11.30
CA ILE A 342 -7.10 -16.81 11.09
C ILE A 342 -7.60 -15.47 11.62
N GLY A 343 -6.95 -14.94 12.65
CA GLY A 343 -7.22 -13.60 13.18
C GLY A 343 -6.62 -12.54 12.29
N LEU A 344 -7.40 -11.53 11.91
CA LEU A 344 -6.95 -10.43 11.06
C LEU A 344 -6.70 -9.15 11.85
N PRO A 345 -5.85 -8.24 11.33
CA PRO A 345 -5.68 -6.92 11.90
C PRO A 345 -7.00 -6.16 12.07
N ALA A 346 -7.08 -5.35 13.13
CA ALA A 346 -8.15 -4.38 13.31
C ALA A 346 -8.16 -3.36 12.16
N ASN A 347 -9.27 -2.62 11.99
CA ASN A 347 -9.35 -1.51 11.03
C ASN A 347 -9.00 -1.83 9.55
N LEU A 348 -9.05 -3.11 9.14
CA LEU A 348 -8.91 -3.48 7.72
C LEU A 348 -10.14 -3.13 6.88
N PHE A 349 -11.33 -3.37 7.45
CA PHE A 349 -12.58 -3.24 6.71
C PHE A 349 -13.12 -1.81 6.75
N TYR A 350 -13.78 -1.41 5.67
CA TYR A 350 -14.45 -0.12 5.60
C TYR A 350 -15.75 -0.15 6.43
N GLY A 351 -16.00 0.93 7.17
CA GLY A 351 -17.17 1.14 8.04
C GLY A 351 -17.33 0.22 9.26
N THR A 352 -16.33 -0.58 9.60
CA THR A 352 -16.13 -1.10 10.97
C THR A 352 -14.66 -1.01 11.38
N GLY A 353 -14.41 -0.77 12.66
CA GLY A 353 -13.06 -0.87 13.24
C GLY A 353 -12.80 -2.20 13.94
N ILE A 354 -13.84 -3.04 14.05
CA ILE A 354 -13.79 -4.30 14.79
C ILE A 354 -12.85 -5.29 14.08
N PRO A 355 -11.95 -5.96 14.82
CA PRO A 355 -11.16 -7.08 14.28
C PRO A 355 -12.06 -8.20 13.76
N ALA A 356 -11.73 -8.73 12.58
CA ALA A 356 -12.40 -9.89 12.01
C ALA A 356 -11.49 -11.13 12.06
N CYS A 357 -12.06 -12.28 11.77
CA CYS A 357 -11.32 -13.51 11.55
C CYS A 357 -11.81 -14.18 10.26
N MET A 358 -10.96 -15.01 9.66
CA MET A 358 -11.36 -15.95 8.61
C MET A 358 -11.62 -17.31 9.24
N VAL A 359 -12.78 -17.90 8.97
CA VAL A 359 -13.10 -19.29 9.29
C VAL A 359 -12.96 -20.10 8.01
N VAL A 360 -12.03 -21.05 8.00
CA VAL A 360 -11.80 -21.94 6.87
C VAL A 360 -12.53 -23.26 7.11
N LEU A 361 -13.40 -23.64 6.18
CA LEU A 361 -14.17 -24.87 6.17
C LEU A 361 -13.63 -25.83 5.13
N ASP A 362 -13.60 -27.11 5.45
CA ASP A 362 -13.20 -28.16 4.51
C ASP A 362 -14.01 -29.44 4.77
N LYS A 363 -14.87 -29.80 3.81
CA LYS A 363 -15.68 -31.03 3.86
C LYS A 363 -14.92 -32.25 3.34
N GLU A 364 -13.93 -32.07 2.48
CA GLU A 364 -13.16 -33.15 1.85
C GLU A 364 -12.47 -34.01 2.91
N HIS A 365 -11.78 -33.38 3.85
CA HIS A 365 -11.01 -34.08 4.90
C HIS A 365 -11.69 -34.02 6.28
N ALA A 366 -13.00 -33.78 6.34
CA ALA A 366 -13.70 -33.55 7.60
C ALA A 366 -13.68 -34.76 8.55
N GLN A 367 -13.83 -35.97 8.02
CA GLN A 367 -13.91 -37.19 8.84
C GLN A 367 -12.59 -37.56 9.52
N GLU A 368 -11.45 -37.12 8.97
CA GLU A 368 -10.11 -37.44 9.46
C GLU A 368 -9.55 -36.35 10.39
N ARG A 369 -10.28 -35.24 10.58
CA ARG A 369 -9.76 -34.05 11.24
C ARG A 369 -9.73 -34.20 12.76
N THR A 370 -8.52 -34.19 13.31
CA THR A 370 -8.25 -34.30 14.76
C THR A 370 -7.72 -33.02 15.41
N SER A 371 -7.44 -32.00 14.61
CA SER A 371 -6.93 -30.68 15.01
C SER A 371 -7.42 -29.61 14.05
N ILE A 372 -7.38 -28.35 14.50
CA ILE A 372 -7.53 -27.19 13.62
C ILE A 372 -6.23 -26.39 13.61
N PHE A 373 -6.03 -25.60 12.56
CA PHE A 373 -4.88 -24.71 12.46
C PHE A 373 -5.28 -23.26 12.78
N MET A 374 -4.57 -22.63 13.70
CA MET A 374 -4.83 -21.24 14.10
C MET A 374 -3.67 -20.34 13.69
N ILE A 375 -4.00 -19.14 13.22
CA ILE A 375 -3.06 -18.05 12.96
C ILE A 375 -3.55 -16.77 13.64
N ASP A 376 -2.68 -16.07 14.35
CA ASP A 376 -2.88 -14.68 14.77
C ASP A 376 -2.06 -13.76 13.85
N ALA A 377 -2.70 -13.23 12.80
CA ALA A 377 -2.08 -12.25 11.90
C ALA A 377 -2.38 -10.79 12.31
N SER A 378 -2.87 -10.54 13.53
CA SER A 378 -3.36 -9.22 13.96
C SER A 378 -2.31 -8.11 13.90
N GLN A 379 -1.02 -8.45 13.98
CA GLN A 379 0.11 -7.52 13.92
C GLN A 379 0.67 -7.30 12.51
N GLY A 380 0.30 -8.13 11.52
CA GLY A 380 0.81 -8.06 10.15
C GLY A 380 0.03 -7.05 9.30
N PHE A 381 0.42 -5.77 9.34
CA PHE A 381 -0.17 -4.72 8.52
C PHE A 381 0.74 -3.49 8.37
N ILE A 382 0.41 -2.64 7.40
CA ILE A 382 0.87 -1.25 7.32
C ILE A 382 -0.30 -0.29 7.53
N LYS A 383 -0.04 0.86 8.17
CA LYS A 383 -1.05 1.93 8.29
C LYS A 383 -1.23 2.63 6.93
N ASP A 384 -2.48 2.83 6.54
CA ASP A 384 -2.92 3.57 5.35
C ASP A 384 -4.00 4.58 5.77
N GLY A 385 -3.55 5.76 6.22
CA GLY A 385 -4.41 6.76 6.84
C GLY A 385 -5.03 6.26 8.15
N SER A 386 -6.37 6.26 8.23
CA SER A 386 -7.13 5.75 9.38
C SER A 386 -7.42 4.23 9.32
N LYS A 387 -6.96 3.56 8.26
CA LYS A 387 -7.17 2.13 8.02
C LYS A 387 -5.85 1.36 8.02
N ASN A 388 -5.96 0.07 8.26
CA ASN A 388 -4.84 -0.85 8.10
C ASN A 388 -4.94 -1.53 6.74
N ARG A 389 -3.81 -1.96 6.20
CA ARG A 389 -3.72 -2.70 4.94
C ARG A 389 -2.72 -3.84 5.07
N LEU A 390 -3.06 -5.00 4.50
CA LEU A 390 -2.11 -6.10 4.41
C LEU A 390 -1.06 -5.76 3.35
N ARG A 391 0.21 -5.97 3.68
CA ARG A 391 1.33 -5.90 2.74
C ARG A 391 1.40 -7.17 1.90
N SER A 392 2.26 -7.18 0.88
CA SER A 392 2.48 -8.39 0.07
C SER A 392 3.06 -9.52 0.92
N GLN A 393 3.97 -9.20 1.84
CA GLN A 393 4.51 -10.15 2.81
C GLN A 393 3.44 -10.76 3.73
N ASP A 394 2.47 -9.95 4.20
CA ASP A 394 1.44 -10.42 5.15
C ASP A 394 0.53 -11.45 4.46
N ILE A 395 0.10 -11.17 3.23
CA ILE A 395 -0.69 -12.10 2.39
C ILE A 395 0.07 -13.40 2.19
N HIS A 396 1.33 -13.31 1.77
CA HIS A 396 2.14 -14.49 1.48
C HIS A 396 2.39 -15.32 2.74
N ARG A 397 2.71 -14.69 3.87
CA ARG A 397 2.95 -15.36 5.15
C ARG A 397 1.71 -16.10 5.62
N ILE A 398 0.54 -15.46 5.60
CA ILE A 398 -0.73 -16.12 6.00
C ILE A 398 -0.96 -17.38 5.15
N VAL A 399 -0.87 -17.26 3.82
CA VAL A 399 -1.15 -18.38 2.91
C VAL A 399 -0.12 -19.50 3.03
N ASP A 400 1.17 -19.16 3.07
CA ASP A 400 2.28 -20.12 3.16
C ASP A 400 2.22 -20.90 4.48
N VAL A 401 2.06 -20.19 5.60
CA VAL A 401 1.96 -20.77 6.94
C VAL A 401 0.71 -21.63 7.07
N PHE A 402 -0.44 -21.18 6.57
CA PHE A 402 -1.69 -21.95 6.62
C PHE A 402 -1.63 -23.21 5.78
N THR A 403 -1.21 -23.09 4.52
CA THR A 403 -1.20 -24.20 3.56
C THR A 403 -0.23 -25.30 3.98
N ARG A 404 0.93 -24.93 4.54
CA ARG A 404 1.92 -25.89 5.06
C ARG A 404 1.65 -26.34 6.50
N ARG A 405 0.73 -25.68 7.21
CA ARG A 405 0.46 -25.86 8.65
C ARG A 405 1.72 -25.70 9.51
N THR A 406 2.57 -24.74 9.17
CA THR A 406 3.83 -24.47 9.88
C THR A 406 3.56 -23.80 11.23
N GLU A 407 4.00 -24.37 12.34
CA GLU A 407 3.93 -23.68 13.64
C GLU A 407 5.03 -22.63 13.74
N VAL A 408 4.64 -21.40 14.06
CA VAL A 408 5.53 -20.24 14.20
C VAL A 408 5.21 -19.61 15.55
N GLU A 409 6.23 -19.46 16.39
CA GLU A 409 6.07 -18.91 17.73
C GLU A 409 5.28 -17.59 17.69
N ARG A 410 4.29 -17.46 18.57
CA ARG A 410 3.41 -16.27 18.71
C ARG A 410 2.55 -15.92 17.48
N TYR A 411 2.63 -16.70 16.40
CA TYR A 411 1.92 -16.41 15.15
C TYR A 411 0.98 -17.54 14.72
N SER A 412 1.38 -18.81 14.82
CA SER A 412 0.55 -19.93 14.38
C SER A 412 0.75 -21.19 15.24
N ARG A 413 -0.31 -21.98 15.36
CA ARG A 413 -0.32 -23.21 16.16
C ARG A 413 -1.29 -24.25 15.61
N VAL A 414 -0.89 -25.53 15.67
CA VAL A 414 -1.80 -26.66 15.48
C VAL A 414 -2.47 -26.94 16.82
N VAL A 415 -3.79 -26.78 16.89
CA VAL A 415 -4.54 -26.97 18.13
C VAL A 415 -5.36 -28.26 18.06
N PRO A 416 -5.02 -29.30 18.85
CA PRO A 416 -5.77 -30.54 18.87
C PRO A 416 -7.20 -30.38 19.39
N LEU A 417 -8.14 -31.17 18.85
CA LEU A 417 -9.54 -31.12 19.28
C LEU A 417 -9.73 -31.49 20.76
N TYR A 418 -8.85 -32.32 21.33
CA TYR A 418 -8.92 -32.64 22.76
C TYR A 418 -8.60 -31.43 23.65
N GLU A 419 -7.68 -30.55 23.22
CA GLU A 419 -7.35 -29.30 23.94
C GLU A 419 -8.49 -28.29 23.83
N ILE A 420 -9.14 -28.23 22.67
CA ILE A 420 -10.32 -27.39 22.44
C ILE A 420 -11.51 -27.88 23.26
N ALA A 421 -11.68 -29.19 23.40
CA ALA A 421 -12.75 -29.81 24.17
C ALA A 421 -12.49 -29.82 25.69
N ASP A 422 -11.27 -29.49 26.15
CA ASP A 422 -10.93 -29.40 27.57
C ASP A 422 -11.89 -28.42 28.28
N PRO A 423 -12.37 -28.72 29.49
CA PRO A 423 -13.28 -27.83 30.22
C PRO A 423 -12.79 -26.38 30.40
N LYS A 424 -11.47 -26.14 30.37
CA LYS A 424 -10.90 -24.78 30.43
C LYS A 424 -11.17 -23.97 29.15
N ASN A 425 -11.31 -24.66 28.02
CA ASN A 425 -11.57 -24.07 26.72
C ASN A 425 -13.04 -24.22 26.28
N ASP A 426 -13.72 -25.33 26.60
CA ASP A 426 -15.14 -25.58 26.30
C ASP A 426 -15.54 -25.20 24.85
N TYR A 427 -14.77 -25.72 23.90
CA TYR A 427 -14.93 -25.44 22.47
C TYR A 427 -14.81 -23.96 22.08
N ASN A 428 -14.26 -23.10 22.94
CA ASN A 428 -13.98 -21.70 22.65
C ASN A 428 -12.77 -21.59 21.72
N LEU A 429 -12.95 -20.95 20.57
CA LEU A 429 -11.93 -20.77 19.54
C LEU A 429 -11.27 -19.38 19.58
N ASN A 430 -11.41 -18.64 20.69
CA ASN A 430 -10.72 -17.36 20.85
C ASN A 430 -9.20 -17.57 20.73
N ILE A 431 -8.59 -16.94 19.73
CA ILE A 431 -7.20 -17.20 19.31
C ILE A 431 -6.22 -16.96 20.46
N ALA A 432 -6.46 -15.93 21.28
CA ALA A 432 -5.63 -15.58 22.44
C ALA A 432 -5.55 -16.67 23.53
N ARG A 433 -6.43 -17.69 23.49
CA ARG A 433 -6.33 -18.85 24.39
C ARG A 433 -5.27 -19.85 23.97
N TYR A 434 -4.87 -19.81 22.71
CA TYR A 434 -3.99 -20.80 22.09
C TYR A 434 -2.67 -20.22 21.61
N ILE A 435 -2.66 -18.92 21.26
CA ILE A 435 -1.52 -18.18 20.76
C ILE A 435 -1.39 -16.89 21.57
N VAL A 436 -0.24 -16.71 22.22
CA VAL A 436 0.12 -15.46 22.91
C VAL A 436 0.92 -14.63 21.91
N SER A 437 0.31 -13.59 21.34
CA SER A 437 0.93 -12.76 20.30
C SER A 437 1.75 -11.59 20.83
N SER A 438 1.54 -11.18 22.09
CA SER A 438 2.33 -10.11 22.72
C SER A 438 3.73 -10.59 23.07
N GLU A 439 4.70 -9.68 22.99
CA GLU A 439 5.99 -9.92 23.61
C GLU A 439 5.84 -10.01 25.14
N PRO A 440 6.65 -10.85 25.82
CA PRO A 440 6.71 -10.85 27.27
C PRO A 440 7.04 -9.44 27.77
N GLU A 441 6.31 -8.95 28.76
CA GLU A 441 6.73 -7.74 29.46
C GLU A 441 8.10 -7.95 30.09
N ASP A 442 8.93 -6.92 29.99
CA ASP A 442 10.23 -6.92 30.65
C ASP A 442 10.03 -7.02 32.17
N THR A 443 10.45 -8.15 32.72
CA THR A 443 10.37 -8.37 34.16
C THR A 443 11.45 -7.56 34.86
N GLN A 444 11.05 -6.54 35.61
CA GLN A 444 12.00 -5.72 36.36
C GLN A 444 12.73 -6.54 37.44
N ASP A 445 14.02 -6.26 37.63
CA ASP A 445 14.87 -6.96 38.60
C ASP A 445 15.19 -6.05 39.79
N LEU A 446 14.70 -6.41 40.97
CA LEU A 446 14.91 -5.63 42.19
C LEU A 446 16.39 -5.58 42.58
N HIS A 447 17.15 -6.66 42.37
CA HIS A 447 18.57 -6.68 42.73
C HIS A 447 19.41 -5.85 41.76
N ALA A 448 19.08 -5.84 40.47
CA ALA A 448 19.68 -4.93 39.50
C ALA A 448 19.41 -3.46 39.86
N HIS A 449 18.18 -3.11 40.23
CA HIS A 449 17.85 -1.74 40.69
C HIS A 449 18.61 -1.33 41.96
N LEU A 450 18.84 -2.27 42.87
CA LEU A 450 19.56 -1.99 44.11
C LEU A 450 21.08 -1.93 43.94
N ARG A 451 21.66 -2.70 43.01
CA ARG A 451 23.12 -2.94 42.93
C ARG A 451 23.74 -2.75 41.54
N GLY A 452 22.96 -2.31 40.56
CA GLY A 452 23.35 -2.17 39.16
C GLY A 452 23.53 -3.52 38.46
N GLY A 453 23.89 -3.50 37.18
CA GLY A 453 24.15 -4.68 36.36
C GLY A 453 22.89 -5.27 35.71
N ILE A 454 23.05 -5.76 34.49
CA ILE A 454 21.99 -6.31 33.65
C ILE A 454 21.80 -7.79 34.01
N PRO A 455 20.57 -8.26 34.31
CA PRO A 455 20.31 -9.67 34.54
C PRO A 455 20.66 -10.53 33.32
N ASP A 456 21.34 -11.66 33.53
CA ASP A 456 21.74 -12.55 32.42
C ASP A 456 20.53 -13.10 31.65
N ARG A 457 19.37 -13.25 32.30
CA ARG A 457 18.11 -13.66 31.64
C ARG A 457 17.67 -12.69 30.53
N ASP A 458 17.91 -11.39 30.70
CA ASP A 458 17.50 -10.37 29.74
C ASP A 458 18.45 -10.38 28.54
N LEU A 459 19.72 -10.71 28.78
CA LEU A 459 20.69 -10.98 27.72
C LEU A 459 20.35 -12.30 27.02
N ASP A 460 19.98 -13.36 27.73
CA ASP A 460 19.61 -14.66 27.15
C ASP A 460 18.40 -14.57 26.23
N ALA A 461 17.47 -13.64 26.50
CA ALA A 461 16.34 -13.34 25.61
C ALA A 461 16.78 -12.85 24.22
N LEU A 462 18.01 -12.34 24.08
CA LEU A 462 18.63 -11.96 22.80
C LEU A 462 19.33 -13.15 22.11
N GLY A 463 19.02 -14.39 22.50
CA GLY A 463 19.66 -15.63 22.03
C GLY A 463 19.70 -15.81 20.51
N GLY A 464 18.74 -15.24 19.77
CA GLY A 464 18.78 -15.21 18.31
C GLY A 464 20.04 -14.52 17.77
N PHE A 465 20.41 -13.37 18.35
CA PHE A 465 21.62 -12.63 18.01
C PHE A 465 22.87 -13.38 18.43
N TRP A 466 22.88 -13.99 19.61
CA TRP A 466 24.04 -14.76 20.10
C TRP A 466 24.29 -16.04 19.31
N SER A 467 23.24 -16.60 18.72
CA SER A 467 23.37 -17.74 17.80
C SER A 467 23.97 -17.34 16.45
N ALA A 468 23.73 -16.11 16.00
CA ALA A 468 24.28 -15.57 14.76
C ALA A 468 25.68 -14.96 14.95
N PHE A 469 25.93 -14.33 16.10
CA PHE A 469 27.15 -13.62 16.45
C PHE A 469 27.70 -14.19 17.77
N THR A 470 28.40 -15.32 17.66
CA THR A 470 28.80 -16.15 18.82
C THR A 470 29.80 -15.47 19.74
N SER A 471 30.67 -14.61 19.21
CA SER A 471 31.67 -13.87 19.98
C SER A 471 31.14 -12.53 20.52
N LEU A 472 30.10 -11.99 19.89
CA LEU A 472 29.62 -10.63 20.14
C LEU A 472 29.14 -10.43 21.57
N ARG A 473 28.46 -11.43 22.17
CA ARG A 473 28.01 -11.35 23.57
C ARG A 473 29.18 -11.11 24.53
N THR A 474 30.25 -11.88 24.39
CA THR A 474 31.44 -11.77 25.25
C THR A 474 32.28 -10.54 24.97
N THR A 475 32.15 -9.95 23.77
CA THR A 475 32.78 -8.67 23.43
C THR A 475 32.03 -7.50 24.07
N LEU A 476 30.70 -7.54 24.06
CA LEU A 476 29.85 -6.46 24.57
C LEU A 476 29.65 -6.51 26.08
N PHE A 477 29.72 -7.68 26.70
CA PHE A 477 29.38 -7.87 28.12
C PHE A 477 30.46 -8.64 28.87
N LYS A 478 30.65 -8.28 30.14
CA LYS A 478 31.51 -8.97 31.10
C LYS A 478 30.71 -9.33 32.35
N GLU A 479 31.06 -10.44 33.00
CA GLU A 479 30.43 -10.82 34.26
C GLU A 479 30.71 -9.75 35.34
N LEU A 480 29.65 -9.25 35.97
CA LEU A 480 29.76 -8.36 37.13
C LEU A 480 29.68 -9.14 38.44
N ARG A 481 28.73 -10.07 38.52
CA ARG A 481 28.47 -10.98 39.64
C ARG A 481 27.60 -12.14 39.16
N PRO A 482 27.45 -13.23 39.93
CA PRO A 482 26.62 -14.37 39.51
C PRO A 482 25.20 -13.95 39.10
N GLY A 483 24.85 -14.22 37.83
CA GLY A 483 23.55 -13.90 37.23
C GLY A 483 23.39 -12.46 36.70
N TYR A 484 24.45 -11.63 36.75
CA TYR A 484 24.42 -10.26 36.26
C TYR A 484 25.70 -9.89 35.52
N SER A 485 25.51 -9.22 34.40
CA SER A 485 26.57 -8.73 33.52
C SER A 485 26.61 -7.21 33.49
N ASP A 486 27.77 -6.65 33.17
CA ASP A 486 27.96 -5.23 32.90
C ASP A 486 28.42 -5.03 31.45
N LEU A 487 28.18 -3.85 30.91
CA LEU A 487 28.67 -3.50 29.58
C LEU A 487 30.21 -3.43 29.61
N ALA A 488 30.85 -4.10 28.66
CA ALA A 488 32.30 -4.12 28.52
C ALA A 488 32.84 -2.94 27.71
N VAL A 489 31.97 -2.27 26.96
CA VAL A 489 32.24 -1.09 26.12
C VAL A 489 31.45 0.12 26.62
N ASP A 490 31.75 1.33 26.16
CA ASP A 490 30.89 2.48 26.42
C ASP A 490 29.53 2.32 25.70
N VAL A 491 28.45 2.81 26.30
CA VAL A 491 27.09 2.72 25.72
C VAL A 491 26.99 3.41 24.35
N THR A 492 27.79 4.47 24.14
CA THR A 492 27.88 5.19 22.87
C THR A 492 28.67 4.43 21.81
N GLU A 493 29.53 3.50 22.21
CA GLU A 493 30.38 2.68 21.33
C GLU A 493 29.74 1.33 20.96
N VAL A 494 28.61 0.95 21.57
CA VAL A 494 27.92 -0.33 21.31
C VAL A 494 27.63 -0.52 19.82
N GLN A 495 27.09 0.49 19.16
CA GLN A 495 26.76 0.41 17.74
C GLN A 495 28.02 0.19 16.90
N GLN A 496 29.07 0.98 17.13
CA GLN A 496 30.33 0.85 16.40
C GLN A 496 30.98 -0.52 16.63
N THR A 497 30.98 -1.02 17.86
CA THR A 497 31.52 -2.34 18.22
C THR A 497 30.82 -3.47 17.46
N ILE A 498 29.49 -3.39 17.30
CA ILE A 498 28.73 -4.36 16.51
C ILE A 498 29.10 -4.28 15.03
N LEU A 499 29.14 -3.06 14.46
CA LEU A 499 29.44 -2.82 13.04
C LEU A 499 30.87 -3.26 12.65
N GLU A 500 31.83 -3.13 13.57
CA GLU A 500 33.23 -3.53 13.36
C GLU A 500 33.47 -5.02 13.60
N SER A 501 32.50 -5.75 14.15
CA SER A 501 32.67 -7.18 14.43
C SER A 501 32.78 -8.00 13.14
N ALA A 502 33.76 -8.92 13.10
CA ALA A 502 34.00 -9.76 11.93
C ALA A 502 32.80 -10.67 11.60
N GLU A 503 32.05 -11.13 12.61
CA GLU A 503 30.85 -11.93 12.43
C GLU A 503 29.72 -11.13 11.75
N PHE A 504 29.55 -9.85 12.14
CA PHE A 504 28.57 -8.97 11.51
C PHE A 504 28.97 -8.62 10.07
N GLN A 505 30.23 -8.24 9.83
CA GLN A 505 30.72 -7.95 8.46
C GLN A 505 30.57 -9.14 7.53
N LYS A 506 30.83 -10.36 8.04
CA LYS A 506 30.59 -11.60 7.31
C LYS A 506 29.11 -11.80 7.02
N PHE A 507 28.24 -11.64 8.02
CA PHE A 507 26.79 -11.74 7.84
C PHE A 507 26.27 -10.78 6.76
N THR A 508 26.68 -9.52 6.79
CA THR A 508 26.36 -8.52 5.75
C THR A 508 26.85 -8.95 4.37
N THR A 509 28.07 -9.47 4.29
CA THR A 509 28.66 -9.96 3.03
C THR A 509 27.88 -11.16 2.48
N ASP A 510 27.52 -12.11 3.35
CA ASP A 510 26.75 -13.30 2.98
C ASP A 510 25.34 -12.93 2.49
N VAL A 511 24.66 -11.99 3.15
CA VAL A 511 23.35 -11.47 2.72
C VAL A 511 23.48 -10.80 1.35
N ARG A 512 24.45 -9.91 1.18
CA ARG A 512 24.70 -9.24 -0.10
C ARG A 512 24.97 -10.25 -1.23
N GLY A 513 25.85 -11.22 -0.99
CA GLY A 513 26.17 -12.27 -1.94
C GLY A 513 24.94 -13.08 -2.36
N ARG A 514 24.05 -13.43 -1.42
CA ARG A 514 22.79 -14.11 -1.74
C ARG A 514 21.88 -13.29 -2.66
N VAL A 515 21.79 -11.98 -2.44
CA VAL A 515 20.99 -11.08 -3.30
C VAL A 515 21.63 -10.94 -4.68
N ASP A 516 22.95 -10.77 -4.75
CA ASP A 516 23.68 -10.67 -6.01
C ASP A 516 23.53 -11.97 -6.83
N ASP A 517 23.64 -13.14 -6.19
CA ASP A 517 23.44 -14.45 -6.82
C ASP A 517 21.99 -14.64 -7.30
N TRP A 518 21.02 -14.23 -6.50
CA TRP A 518 19.60 -14.25 -6.89
C TRP A 518 19.37 -13.40 -8.14
N PHE A 519 19.88 -12.17 -8.12
CA PHE A 519 19.68 -11.25 -9.23
C PHE A 519 20.41 -11.72 -10.50
N ALA A 520 21.61 -12.28 -10.37
CA ALA A 520 22.35 -12.88 -11.48
C ALA A 520 21.56 -13.99 -12.19
N VAL A 521 20.81 -14.81 -11.43
CA VAL A 521 19.95 -15.88 -11.99
C VAL A 521 18.75 -15.33 -12.76
N HIS A 522 18.15 -14.21 -12.31
CA HIS A 522 16.99 -13.61 -12.98
C HIS A 522 17.35 -12.59 -14.06
N ARG A 523 18.60 -12.15 -14.14
CA ARG A 523 19.07 -11.21 -15.17
C ARG A 523 18.75 -11.64 -16.61
N PRO A 524 18.93 -12.91 -17.03
CA PRO A 524 18.55 -13.33 -18.39
C PRO A 524 17.05 -13.19 -18.65
N LEU A 525 16.20 -13.48 -17.65
CA LEU A 525 14.75 -13.30 -17.74
C LEU A 525 14.41 -11.82 -17.96
N LEU A 526 15.03 -10.93 -17.18
CA LEU A 526 14.79 -9.48 -17.29
C LEU A 526 15.28 -8.92 -18.63
N ARG A 527 16.42 -9.36 -19.15
CA ARG A 527 16.91 -8.94 -20.48
C ARG A 527 16.03 -9.41 -21.64
N ALA A 528 15.30 -10.52 -21.44
CA ALA A 528 14.43 -11.12 -22.43
C ALA A 528 12.99 -10.58 -22.39
N LEU A 529 12.71 -9.50 -21.65
CA LEU A 529 11.40 -8.85 -21.67
C LEU A 529 11.07 -8.36 -23.08
N THR A 530 9.92 -8.80 -23.58
CA THR A 530 9.31 -8.46 -24.88
C THR A 530 7.81 -8.26 -24.70
N GLU A 531 7.08 -7.92 -25.77
CA GLU A 531 5.62 -7.74 -25.75
C GLU A 531 4.82 -8.99 -25.31
N ASP A 532 5.42 -10.18 -25.36
CA ASP A 532 4.79 -11.44 -24.93
C ASP A 532 4.98 -11.72 -23.43
N ALA A 533 5.80 -10.92 -22.73
CA ALA A 533 6.09 -11.16 -21.33
C ALA A 533 4.90 -10.72 -20.46
N VAL A 534 4.42 -11.63 -19.60
CA VAL A 534 3.37 -11.33 -18.61
C VAL A 534 4.04 -10.80 -17.33
N PRO A 535 3.93 -9.50 -16.99
CA PRO A 535 4.66 -8.92 -15.85
C PRO A 535 4.36 -9.61 -14.51
N ARG A 536 3.13 -10.12 -14.35
CA ARG A 536 2.71 -10.88 -13.16
C ARG A 536 3.54 -12.14 -12.94
N ASP A 537 3.87 -12.86 -14.00
CA ASP A 537 4.61 -14.11 -13.92
C ASP A 537 6.10 -13.86 -13.66
N VAL A 538 6.63 -12.76 -14.20
CA VAL A 538 8.00 -12.30 -13.93
C VAL A 538 8.20 -12.05 -12.44
N ILE A 539 7.34 -11.21 -11.83
CA ILE A 539 7.48 -10.89 -10.40
C ILE A 539 7.19 -12.08 -9.49
N ALA A 540 6.24 -12.96 -9.86
CA ALA A 540 5.95 -14.18 -9.10
C ALA A 540 7.18 -15.09 -9.07
N ARG A 541 7.79 -15.37 -10.22
CA ARG A 541 8.99 -16.20 -10.31
C ARG A 541 10.17 -15.64 -9.54
N MET A 542 10.40 -14.33 -9.64
CA MET A 542 11.48 -13.64 -8.92
C MET A 542 11.25 -13.69 -7.40
N GLY A 543 10.02 -13.42 -6.97
CA GLY A 543 9.63 -13.41 -5.56
C GLY A 543 9.68 -14.79 -4.90
N ASP A 544 9.18 -15.83 -5.57
CA ASP A 544 9.20 -17.20 -5.07
C ASP A 544 10.64 -17.72 -4.87
N ASP A 545 11.53 -17.43 -5.83
CA ASP A 545 12.96 -17.78 -5.70
C ASP A 545 13.65 -16.99 -4.58
N LEU A 546 13.30 -15.71 -4.40
CA LEU A 546 13.83 -14.88 -3.31
C LEU A 546 13.45 -15.46 -1.95
N LEU A 547 12.17 -15.79 -1.75
CA LEU A 547 11.66 -16.44 -0.54
C LEU A 547 12.36 -17.77 -0.27
N ALA A 548 12.59 -18.58 -1.31
CA ALA A 548 13.28 -19.86 -1.17
C ALA A 548 14.72 -19.68 -0.68
N ARG A 549 15.48 -18.73 -1.23
CA ARG A 549 16.88 -18.47 -0.88
C ARG A 549 17.08 -17.93 0.54
N PHE A 550 16.10 -17.20 1.05
CA PHE A 550 16.11 -16.67 2.41
C PHE A 550 15.44 -17.60 3.44
N THR A 551 14.93 -18.74 3.01
CA THR A 551 14.42 -19.75 3.96
C THR A 551 15.56 -20.27 4.83
N GLY A 552 15.42 -20.13 6.15
CA GLY A 552 16.44 -20.54 7.12
C GLY A 552 17.61 -19.56 7.26
N ALA A 553 17.53 -18.35 6.70
CA ALA A 553 18.46 -17.27 7.04
C ALA A 553 18.38 -16.96 8.54
N LEU A 554 19.52 -16.83 9.20
CA LEU A 554 19.57 -16.41 10.60
C LEU A 554 19.20 -14.92 10.68
N LEU A 555 18.40 -14.55 11.70
CA LEU A 555 17.93 -13.19 12.01
C LEU A 555 17.01 -12.51 10.98
N LEU A 556 17.16 -12.77 9.69
CA LEU A 556 16.32 -12.17 8.64
C LEU A 556 15.08 -13.03 8.38
N ASP A 557 13.90 -12.45 8.58
CA ASP A 557 12.65 -13.06 8.13
C ASP A 557 12.56 -12.96 6.60
N LYS A 558 12.38 -14.11 5.94
CA LYS A 558 12.25 -14.21 4.47
C LYS A 558 11.11 -13.35 3.91
N TYR A 559 10.05 -13.13 4.69
CA TYR A 559 8.89 -12.33 4.28
C TYR A 559 9.21 -10.83 4.28
N ASP A 560 10.06 -10.35 5.21
CA ASP A 560 10.52 -8.95 5.21
C ASP A 560 11.41 -8.68 3.99
N VAL A 561 12.32 -9.60 3.67
CA VAL A 561 13.13 -9.54 2.43
C VAL A 561 12.25 -9.53 1.17
N TYR A 562 11.22 -10.36 1.13
CA TYR A 562 10.24 -10.38 0.04
C TYR A 562 9.47 -9.06 -0.08
N GLU A 563 9.12 -8.41 1.04
CA GLU A 563 8.44 -7.12 1.02
C GLU A 563 9.28 -6.02 0.38
N GLN A 564 10.61 -6.05 0.52
CA GLN A 564 11.48 -5.07 -0.12
C GLN A 564 11.38 -5.13 -1.65
N LEU A 565 11.39 -6.35 -2.21
CA LEU A 565 11.14 -6.56 -3.64
C LEU A 565 9.74 -6.07 -4.03
N MET A 566 8.70 -6.47 -3.29
CA MET A 566 7.32 -6.14 -3.64
C MET A 566 7.01 -4.65 -3.51
N THR A 567 7.61 -3.97 -2.54
CA THR A 567 7.51 -2.52 -2.38
C THR A 567 8.13 -1.80 -3.57
N TYR A 568 9.32 -2.22 -3.99
CA TYR A 568 9.99 -1.64 -5.15
C TYR A 568 9.23 -1.92 -6.45
N TRP A 569 8.73 -3.15 -6.61
CA TRP A 569 7.85 -3.55 -7.71
C TRP A 569 6.64 -2.63 -7.83
N GLN A 570 5.87 -2.46 -6.75
CA GLN A 570 4.64 -1.67 -6.77
C GLN A 570 4.88 -0.17 -7.04
N LYS A 571 6.03 0.36 -6.61
CA LYS A 571 6.35 1.80 -6.71
C LYS A 571 7.04 2.20 -8.02
N VAL A 572 7.89 1.34 -8.57
CA VAL A 572 8.79 1.70 -9.68
C VAL A 572 8.85 0.59 -10.73
N MET A 573 9.36 -0.59 -10.38
CA MET A 573 9.75 -1.60 -11.37
C MET A 573 8.58 -2.15 -12.19
N ARG A 574 7.36 -2.22 -11.63
CA ARG A 574 6.18 -2.65 -12.39
C ARG A 574 5.93 -1.73 -13.59
N ASP A 575 5.96 -0.42 -13.36
CA ASP A 575 5.67 0.56 -14.40
C ASP A 575 6.81 0.59 -15.43
N ASP A 576 8.06 0.42 -15.00
CA ASP A 576 9.20 0.23 -15.92
C ASP A 576 9.05 -1.01 -16.80
N VAL A 577 8.67 -2.16 -16.21
CA VAL A 577 8.44 -3.40 -16.97
C VAL A 577 7.30 -3.22 -17.97
N PHE A 578 6.21 -2.55 -17.58
CA PHE A 578 5.14 -2.22 -18.52
C PHE A 578 5.61 -1.35 -19.69
N LEU A 579 6.42 -0.33 -19.43
CA LEU A 579 7.00 0.50 -20.49
C LEU A 579 7.86 -0.33 -21.44
N VAL A 580 8.73 -1.19 -20.91
CA VAL A 580 9.59 -2.05 -21.71
C VAL A 580 8.80 -3.08 -22.53
N VAL A 581 7.77 -3.69 -21.95
CA VAL A 581 6.92 -4.68 -22.64
C VAL A 581 6.11 -4.03 -23.77
N ASN A 582 5.58 -2.82 -23.54
CA ASN A 582 4.71 -2.14 -24.51
C ASN A 582 5.47 -1.40 -25.61
N ASP A 583 6.50 -0.65 -25.24
CA ASP A 583 7.20 0.26 -26.16
C ASP A 583 8.54 -0.34 -26.64
N GLY A 584 9.01 -1.40 -25.97
CA GLY A 584 10.36 -1.92 -26.16
C GLY A 584 11.41 -1.10 -25.40
N TRP A 585 12.55 -1.72 -25.14
CA TRP A 585 13.66 -1.12 -24.39
C TRP A 585 14.16 0.22 -24.95
N PHE A 586 14.28 0.34 -26.28
CA PHE A 586 14.87 1.54 -26.89
C PHE A 586 13.95 2.75 -26.77
N GLU A 587 12.68 2.61 -27.19
CA GLU A 587 11.71 3.71 -27.16
C GLU A 587 11.38 4.12 -25.71
N ALA A 588 11.23 3.14 -24.81
CA ALA A 588 10.97 3.43 -23.39
C ALA A 588 12.11 4.22 -22.72
N ALA A 589 13.35 4.05 -23.18
CA ALA A 589 14.52 4.75 -22.66
C ALA A 589 14.68 6.19 -23.18
N GLN A 590 13.95 6.59 -24.23
CA GLN A 590 14.13 7.90 -24.85
C GLN A 590 13.47 9.02 -24.02
N PRO A 591 14.16 10.17 -23.81
CA PRO A 591 13.57 11.34 -23.22
C PRO A 591 12.41 11.89 -24.07
N ARG A 592 11.23 12.04 -23.47
CA ARG A 592 10.08 12.68 -24.12
C ARG A 592 9.88 14.10 -23.62
N LYS A 593 9.22 14.94 -24.41
CA LYS A 593 8.79 16.26 -23.94
C LYS A 593 7.70 16.13 -22.88
N VAL A 594 7.73 17.02 -21.89
CA VAL A 594 6.66 17.16 -20.89
C VAL A 594 5.35 17.53 -21.58
N ILE A 595 4.25 16.93 -21.14
CA ILE A 595 2.90 17.29 -21.60
C ILE A 595 2.49 18.61 -20.92
N GLU A 596 2.28 19.66 -21.71
CA GLU A 596 1.80 20.96 -21.22
C GLU A 596 0.27 21.02 -21.31
N GLY A 597 -0.42 21.04 -20.15
CA GLY A 597 -1.89 21.19 -20.12
C GLY A 597 -2.33 22.65 -20.29
N ASN A 598 -3.30 22.91 -21.18
CA ASN A 598 -3.93 24.23 -21.28
C ASN A 598 -4.92 24.50 -20.11
N GLU A 599 -4.84 25.73 -19.61
CA GLU A 599 -5.68 26.39 -18.59
C GLU A 599 -6.20 25.50 -17.44
N ARG A 600 -5.29 25.33 -16.46
CA ARG A 600 -5.44 24.79 -15.09
C ARG A 600 -5.46 23.25 -14.94
N LYS A 601 -4.23 22.76 -14.66
CA LYS A 601 -3.82 21.52 -13.95
C LYS A 601 -3.46 20.28 -14.81
N ARG A 602 -2.22 20.28 -15.30
CA ARG A 602 -1.18 19.26 -15.06
C ARG A 602 0.13 19.81 -15.64
N PHE A 603 1.07 20.18 -14.77
CA PHE A 603 2.47 20.28 -15.16
C PHE A 603 3.10 18.96 -14.74
N GLU A 604 3.54 18.11 -15.67
CA GLU A 604 4.50 17.09 -15.27
C GLU A 604 5.78 17.84 -14.85
N THR A 605 6.31 17.51 -13.68
CA THR A 605 7.60 18.05 -13.27
C THR A 605 8.67 17.49 -14.21
N PRO A 606 9.45 18.34 -14.90
CA PRO A 606 10.52 17.87 -15.76
C PRO A 606 11.61 17.19 -14.93
N ASP A 607 12.15 16.11 -15.46
CA ASP A 607 13.31 15.42 -14.87
C ASP A 607 14.64 15.96 -15.44
N LEU A 608 14.58 16.59 -16.62
CA LEU A 608 15.72 17.22 -17.28
C LEU A 608 15.27 18.48 -18.03
N ILE A 609 16.04 19.57 -17.89
CA ILE A 609 15.76 20.85 -18.54
C ILE A 609 16.99 21.23 -19.35
N VAL A 610 16.81 21.42 -20.66
CA VAL A 610 17.92 21.79 -21.56
C VAL A 610 17.60 23.09 -22.29
N GLY A 611 18.59 23.97 -22.38
CA GLY A 611 18.48 25.28 -23.01
C GLY A 611 18.17 26.41 -22.01
N SER A 612 18.06 27.64 -22.52
CA SER A 612 17.80 28.82 -21.71
C SER A 612 16.83 29.79 -22.40
N GLY A 613 16.15 30.62 -21.61
CA GLY A 613 15.21 31.63 -22.11
C GLY A 613 14.05 31.01 -22.90
N ARG A 614 13.79 31.52 -24.12
CA ARG A 614 12.70 31.06 -24.98
C ARG A 614 12.95 29.70 -25.67
N GLY A 615 14.18 29.17 -25.61
CA GLY A 615 14.55 27.89 -26.21
C GLY A 615 14.58 26.72 -25.21
N VAL A 616 14.08 26.92 -23.98
CA VAL A 616 14.07 25.88 -22.94
C VAL A 616 13.16 24.73 -23.35
N THR A 617 13.68 23.52 -23.31
CA THR A 617 12.90 22.29 -23.51
C THR A 617 12.90 21.48 -22.23
N ARG A 618 11.71 21.02 -21.85
CA ARG A 618 11.46 20.27 -20.62
C ARG A 618 11.20 18.81 -20.97
N TYR A 619 12.02 17.92 -20.41
CA TYR A 619 11.96 16.49 -20.69
C TYR A 619 11.47 15.71 -19.47
N LYS A 620 10.72 14.65 -19.74
CA LYS A 620 10.37 13.59 -18.81
C LYS A 620 11.20 12.35 -19.15
N LEU A 621 11.73 11.68 -18.13
CA LEU A 621 12.58 10.50 -18.22
C LEU A 621 11.84 9.32 -17.57
N ASP A 622 11.02 8.62 -18.34
CA ASP A 622 10.11 7.61 -17.78
C ASP A 622 10.85 6.34 -17.29
N LEU A 623 11.82 5.81 -18.05
CA LEU A 623 12.52 4.56 -17.72
C LEU A 623 13.87 4.75 -17.02
N ILE A 624 14.75 5.61 -17.53
CA ILE A 624 16.12 5.79 -17.00
C ILE A 624 16.25 7.21 -16.43
N PRO A 625 16.37 7.39 -15.11
CA PRO A 625 16.67 8.69 -14.51
C PRO A 625 18.02 9.26 -14.95
N SER A 626 18.12 10.59 -15.08
CA SER A 626 19.34 11.28 -15.52
C SER A 626 20.54 11.00 -14.63
N VAL A 627 20.32 10.88 -13.32
CA VAL A 627 21.37 10.56 -12.34
C VAL A 627 22.11 9.26 -12.67
N LEU A 628 21.45 8.26 -13.26
CA LEU A 628 22.12 7.01 -13.63
C LEU A 628 23.05 7.21 -14.82
N VAL A 629 22.60 7.95 -15.84
CA VAL A 629 23.44 8.28 -17.00
C VAL A 629 24.63 9.14 -16.57
N VAL A 630 24.40 10.14 -15.72
CA VAL A 630 25.46 11.01 -15.18
C VAL A 630 26.46 10.19 -14.37
N SER A 631 26.01 9.38 -13.41
CA SER A 631 26.90 8.58 -12.57
C SER A 631 27.80 7.63 -13.36
N ARG A 632 27.32 7.11 -14.49
CA ARG A 632 28.04 6.12 -15.29
C ARG A 632 28.97 6.72 -16.33
N TYR A 633 28.58 7.84 -16.93
CA TYR A 633 29.28 8.39 -18.10
C TYR A 633 29.90 9.77 -17.86
N PHE A 634 29.44 10.50 -16.85
CA PHE A 634 29.79 11.89 -16.58
C PHE A 634 30.14 12.17 -15.11
N GLU A 635 30.76 11.18 -14.44
CA GLU A 635 31.17 11.29 -13.04
C GLU A 635 32.12 12.49 -12.82
N LYS A 636 33.03 12.74 -13.76
CA LYS A 636 34.01 13.83 -13.66
C LYS A 636 33.34 15.20 -13.75
N GLU A 637 32.39 15.34 -14.67
CA GLU A 637 31.60 16.54 -14.88
C GLU A 637 30.68 16.80 -13.67
N GLN A 638 30.10 15.75 -13.08
CA GLN A 638 29.34 15.88 -11.84
C GLN A 638 30.23 16.36 -10.69
N VAL A 639 31.43 15.79 -10.52
CA VAL A 639 32.39 16.24 -9.50
C VAL A 639 32.81 17.70 -9.72
N GLU A 640 32.97 18.14 -10.97
CA GLU A 640 33.24 19.55 -11.30
C GLU A 640 32.07 20.46 -10.88
N VAL A 641 30.84 20.08 -11.21
CA VAL A 641 29.63 20.79 -10.79
C VAL A 641 29.53 20.86 -9.26
N ASP A 642 29.78 19.75 -8.56
CA ASP A 642 29.74 19.69 -7.10
C ASP A 642 30.81 20.58 -6.47
N THR A 643 32.02 20.60 -7.04
CA THR A 643 33.11 21.48 -6.59
C THR A 643 32.75 22.95 -6.79
N LEU A 644 32.17 23.31 -7.93
CA LEU A 644 31.70 24.67 -8.19
C LEU A 644 30.53 25.06 -7.27
N ASN A 645 29.66 24.11 -6.91
CA ASN A 645 28.58 24.32 -5.96
C ASN A 645 29.12 24.64 -4.57
N VAL A 646 30.12 23.88 -4.09
CA VAL A 646 30.79 24.17 -2.81
C VAL A 646 31.40 25.57 -2.84
N ALA A 647 32.11 25.94 -3.90
CA ALA A 647 32.69 27.28 -4.05
C ALA A 647 31.61 28.39 -4.10
N ALA A 648 30.46 28.14 -4.72
CA ALA A 648 29.35 29.09 -4.74
C ALA A 648 28.69 29.26 -3.37
N VAL A 649 28.55 28.18 -2.60
CA VAL A 649 28.05 28.24 -1.21
C VAL A 649 29.04 29.01 -0.33
N GLU A 650 30.35 28.78 -0.48
CA GLU A 650 31.39 29.53 0.25
C GLU A 650 31.39 31.03 -0.11
N ALA A 651 31.24 31.36 -1.40
CA ALA A 651 31.17 32.75 -1.84
C ALA A 651 29.92 33.47 -1.32
N ALA A 652 28.77 32.78 -1.27
CA ALA A 652 27.55 33.30 -0.67
C ALA A 652 27.71 33.51 0.86
N ARG A 653 28.32 32.53 1.56
CA ARG A 653 28.60 32.64 3.00
C ARG A 653 29.52 33.81 3.31
N ALA A 654 30.55 34.05 2.48
CA ALA A 654 31.44 35.20 2.65
C ALA A 654 30.71 36.55 2.52
N VAL A 655 29.66 36.63 1.69
CA VAL A 655 28.80 37.82 1.62
C VAL A 655 28.00 38.00 2.91
N GLU A 656 27.37 36.93 3.40
CA GLU A 656 26.58 36.96 4.65
C GLU A 656 27.44 37.32 5.86
N GLU A 657 28.56 36.63 6.06
CA GLU A 657 29.53 36.91 7.14
C GLU A 657 30.00 38.36 7.11
N TYR A 658 30.26 38.91 5.91
CA TYR A 658 30.71 40.29 5.75
C TYR A 658 29.60 41.32 5.99
N ILE A 659 28.34 40.99 5.67
CA ILE A 659 27.20 41.84 6.02
C ILE A 659 27.03 41.83 7.54
N ASP A 660 27.02 40.65 8.17
CA ASP A 660 26.84 40.52 9.63
C ASP A 660 27.91 41.28 10.43
N GLU A 661 29.15 41.32 9.95
CA GLU A 661 30.25 42.06 10.59
C GLU A 661 30.06 43.59 10.51
N TYR A 662 29.60 44.13 9.38
CA TYR A 662 29.61 45.59 9.11
C TYR A 662 28.23 46.26 9.07
N ALA A 663 27.14 45.50 9.18
CA ALA A 663 25.75 45.96 9.10
C ALA A 663 25.05 46.08 10.49
N THR A 664 25.82 46.23 11.56
CA THR A 664 25.31 46.52 12.91
C THR A 664 24.69 47.92 13.01
N GLU A 665 23.94 48.25 14.08
CA GLU A 665 23.24 49.55 14.23
C GLU A 665 24.16 50.79 14.04
N ASP A 666 25.44 50.70 14.44
CA ASP A 666 26.47 51.74 14.23
C ASP A 666 27.52 51.33 13.16
N GLY A 667 27.22 50.33 12.34
CA GLY A 667 28.15 49.72 11.38
C GLY A 667 28.30 50.53 10.08
N LEU A 668 29.43 50.35 9.40
CA LEU A 668 29.78 51.06 8.15
C LEU A 668 28.84 50.74 6.97
N LEU A 669 27.96 49.74 7.08
CA LEU A 669 26.94 49.42 6.09
C LEU A 669 25.53 49.87 6.49
N ALA A 670 25.30 50.34 7.71
CA ALA A 670 23.96 50.65 8.24
C ALA A 670 23.19 51.63 7.35
N GLU A 671 23.85 52.70 6.87
CA GLU A 671 23.25 53.70 5.98
C GLU A 671 23.00 53.22 4.54
N ALA A 672 23.50 52.04 4.17
CA ALA A 672 23.31 51.44 2.87
C ALA A 672 22.11 50.48 2.81
N MET A 673 21.65 49.99 3.96
CA MET A 673 20.60 48.98 4.07
C MET A 673 19.21 49.55 3.77
N ASP A 674 18.31 48.66 3.34
CA ASP A 674 16.88 48.94 3.21
C ASP A 674 16.10 47.85 3.95
N ASP A 675 15.31 48.24 4.95
CA ASP A 675 14.52 47.35 5.82
C ASP A 675 15.34 46.16 6.39
N GLY A 676 16.56 46.43 6.85
CA GLY A 676 17.47 45.41 7.40
C GLY A 676 18.08 44.46 6.35
N THR A 677 17.91 44.75 5.06
CA THR A 677 18.51 43.96 3.98
C THR A 677 19.60 44.73 3.24
N MET A 678 20.65 43.99 2.87
CA MET A 678 21.73 44.51 2.05
C MET A 678 21.74 43.79 0.69
N THR A 679 21.81 44.58 -0.40
CA THR A 679 21.92 44.06 -1.77
C THR A 679 23.06 44.75 -2.52
N LYS A 680 23.57 44.09 -3.58
CA LYS A 680 24.57 44.68 -4.46
C LYS A 680 24.17 46.05 -5.04
N ALA A 681 22.89 46.20 -5.38
CA ALA A 681 22.37 47.45 -5.95
C ALA A 681 22.42 48.60 -4.94
N LEU A 682 22.01 48.33 -3.70
CA LEU A 682 22.07 49.27 -2.59
C LEU A 682 23.52 49.64 -2.23
N ALA A 683 24.41 48.65 -2.11
CA ALA A 683 25.84 48.88 -1.87
C ALA A 683 26.47 49.75 -2.98
N SER A 684 26.14 49.48 -4.25
CA SER A 684 26.61 50.26 -5.40
C SER A 684 26.06 51.69 -5.42
N ALA A 685 24.81 51.89 -5.02
CA ALA A 685 24.19 53.21 -4.93
C ALA A 685 24.78 54.03 -3.77
N ARG A 686 25.05 53.40 -2.63
CA ARG A 686 25.70 54.04 -1.49
C ARG A 686 27.14 54.42 -1.81
N LEU A 687 27.92 53.53 -2.42
CA LEU A 687 29.29 53.81 -2.81
C LEU A 687 29.42 55.06 -3.70
N LYS A 688 28.51 55.22 -4.66
CA LYS A 688 28.48 56.42 -5.54
C LYS A 688 28.20 57.72 -4.76
N ARG A 689 27.29 57.67 -3.78
CA ARG A 689 26.97 58.82 -2.91
C ARG A 689 28.14 59.15 -1.99
N ALA A 690 28.68 58.15 -1.30
CA ALA A 690 29.83 58.28 -0.40
C ALA A 690 31.05 58.92 -1.10
N GLN A 691 31.31 58.57 -2.37
CA GLN A 691 32.39 59.17 -3.16
C GLN A 691 32.12 60.62 -3.59
N GLN A 692 30.87 61.01 -3.78
CA GLN A 692 30.49 62.40 -4.13
C GLN A 692 30.50 63.32 -2.91
N GLU A 693 30.19 62.78 -1.74
CA GLU A 693 30.08 63.51 -0.47
C GLU A 693 31.43 63.62 0.26
N GLY A 694 32.45 62.86 -0.17
CA GLY A 694 33.73 62.80 0.52
C GLY A 694 33.63 62.09 1.87
N ALA A 695 32.83 61.03 1.94
CA ALA A 695 32.57 60.24 3.13
C ALA A 695 33.82 59.48 3.64
N ASP A 696 33.70 58.81 4.78
CA ASP A 696 34.78 58.08 5.43
C ASP A 696 35.50 57.11 4.45
N PRO A 697 36.82 57.21 4.28
CA PRO A 697 37.60 56.27 3.46
C PRO A 697 37.38 54.79 3.81
N GLU A 698 37.11 54.45 5.08
CA GLU A 698 36.84 53.06 5.48
C GLU A 698 35.44 52.59 5.06
N GLU A 699 34.43 53.47 5.07
CA GLU A 699 33.09 53.15 4.52
C GLU A 699 33.18 52.82 3.03
N VAL A 700 33.88 53.65 2.26
CA VAL A 700 34.09 53.47 0.82
C VAL A 700 34.79 52.14 0.54
N LYS A 701 35.77 51.76 1.37
CA LYS A 701 36.51 50.50 1.26
C LYS A 701 35.65 49.29 1.59
N VAL A 702 34.82 49.37 2.64
CA VAL A 702 33.89 48.30 3.01
C VAL A 702 32.85 48.07 1.90
N LEU A 703 32.29 49.14 1.33
CA LEU A 703 31.34 49.06 0.22
C LEU A 703 31.97 48.48 -1.05
N HIS A 704 33.20 48.87 -1.39
CA HIS A 704 33.95 48.25 -2.49
C HIS A 704 34.14 46.76 -2.27
N ARG A 705 34.59 46.36 -1.08
CA ARG A 705 34.82 44.95 -0.76
C ARG A 705 33.53 44.13 -0.80
N LEU A 706 32.43 44.66 -0.28
CA LEU A 706 31.12 44.00 -0.37
C LEU A 706 30.67 43.81 -1.82
N ILE A 707 30.89 44.80 -2.70
CA ILE A 707 30.58 44.69 -4.13
C ILE A 707 31.47 43.62 -4.79
N GLU A 708 32.74 43.51 -4.42
CA GLU A 708 33.63 42.44 -4.88
C GLU A 708 33.11 41.05 -4.46
N LEU A 709 32.67 40.89 -3.21
CA LEU A 709 32.10 39.64 -2.70
C LEU A 709 30.81 39.27 -3.45
N TYR A 710 29.90 40.23 -3.69
CA TYR A 710 28.72 40.00 -4.53
C TYR A 710 29.08 39.65 -5.98
N ASN A 711 30.15 40.22 -6.54
CA ASN A 711 30.63 39.85 -7.87
C ASN A 711 31.17 38.42 -7.87
N ALA A 712 31.93 38.03 -6.85
CA ALA A 712 32.45 36.67 -6.70
C ALA A 712 31.33 35.63 -6.54
N ASP A 713 30.34 35.90 -5.69
CA ASP A 713 29.13 35.07 -5.52
C ASP A 713 28.36 34.92 -6.86
N ALA A 714 28.13 36.03 -7.57
CA ALA A 714 27.45 36.00 -8.86
C ALA A 714 28.25 35.22 -9.93
N LEU A 715 29.58 35.32 -9.94
CA LEU A 715 30.44 34.56 -10.84
C LEU A 715 30.43 33.07 -10.52
N ALA A 716 30.51 32.70 -9.24
CA ALA A 716 30.47 31.30 -8.80
C ALA A 716 29.12 30.65 -9.13
N LYS A 717 28.00 31.32 -8.82
CA LYS A 717 26.65 30.87 -9.20
C LYS A 717 26.47 30.74 -10.71
N LYS A 718 27.07 31.65 -11.48
CA LYS A 718 27.06 31.58 -12.94
C LYS A 718 27.86 30.36 -13.45
N ALA A 719 29.04 30.11 -12.89
CA ALA A 719 29.88 28.96 -13.25
C ALA A 719 29.15 27.63 -12.98
N VAL A 720 28.50 27.49 -11.82
CA VAL A 720 27.63 26.34 -11.50
C VAL A 720 26.56 26.15 -12.57
N LYS A 721 25.84 27.22 -12.91
CA LYS A 721 24.74 27.15 -13.89
C LYS A 721 25.23 26.75 -15.29
N GLU A 722 26.39 27.26 -15.71
CA GLU A 722 27.00 26.93 -17.00
C GLU A 722 27.49 25.48 -17.03
N ALA A 723 28.16 25.02 -15.97
CA ALA A 723 28.60 23.63 -15.84
C ALA A 723 27.42 22.65 -15.80
N GLN A 724 26.38 22.95 -15.01
CA GLN A 724 25.17 22.12 -14.96
C GLN A 724 24.46 22.08 -16.32
N ALA A 725 24.32 23.21 -17.01
CA ALA A 725 23.69 23.24 -18.33
C ALA A 725 24.50 22.44 -19.38
N ALA A 726 25.83 22.44 -19.29
CA ALA A 726 26.69 21.62 -20.14
C ALA A 726 26.50 20.13 -19.83
N LEU A 727 26.45 19.76 -18.54
CA LEU A 727 26.18 18.39 -18.09
C LEU A 727 24.80 17.90 -18.53
N ASP A 728 23.76 18.72 -18.38
CA ASP A 728 22.39 18.38 -18.79
C ASP A 728 22.28 18.15 -20.30
N LEU A 729 22.96 18.98 -21.10
CA LEU A 729 23.02 18.82 -22.56
C LEU A 729 23.80 17.56 -22.97
N ALA A 730 24.95 17.30 -22.34
CA ALA A 730 25.74 16.10 -22.57
C ALA A 730 24.95 14.83 -22.20
N THR A 731 24.22 14.89 -21.09
CA THR A 731 23.33 13.83 -20.63
C THR A 731 22.22 13.58 -21.64
N LEU A 732 21.50 14.61 -22.09
CA LEU A 732 20.47 14.48 -23.13
C LEU A 732 21.02 13.87 -24.42
N THR A 733 22.22 14.29 -24.84
CA THR A 733 22.88 13.73 -26.03
C THR A 733 23.17 12.25 -25.84
N LYS A 734 23.70 11.86 -24.67
CA LYS A 734 24.03 10.47 -24.38
C LYS A 734 22.81 9.55 -24.44
N TYR A 735 21.62 10.00 -24.03
CA TYR A 735 20.38 9.22 -24.18
C TYR A 735 20.13 8.77 -25.63
N GLY A 736 20.39 9.64 -26.61
CA GLY A 736 20.25 9.31 -28.03
C GLY A 736 21.30 8.32 -28.54
N ASP A 737 22.44 8.23 -27.84
CA ASP A 737 23.59 7.36 -28.18
C ASP A 737 23.61 6.05 -27.39
N LEU A 738 22.65 5.81 -26.48
CA LEU A 738 22.61 4.60 -25.67
C LEU A 738 22.30 3.37 -26.54
N THR A 739 23.17 2.37 -26.45
CA THR A 739 22.96 1.06 -27.08
C THR A 739 22.03 0.19 -26.23
N MET A 740 21.41 -0.81 -26.86
CA MET A 740 20.53 -1.75 -26.15
C MET A 740 21.19 -2.40 -24.91
N PRO A 741 22.44 -2.92 -24.97
CA PRO A 741 23.09 -3.47 -23.78
C PRO A 741 23.35 -2.43 -22.68
N GLU A 742 23.63 -1.17 -23.05
CA GLU A 742 23.80 -0.08 -22.08
C GLU A 742 22.49 0.28 -21.40
N ILE A 743 21.38 0.39 -22.15
CA ILE A 743 20.02 0.59 -21.61
C ILE A 743 19.69 -0.50 -20.61
N GLN A 744 19.85 -1.77 -21.02
CA GLN A 744 19.57 -2.90 -20.15
C GLN A 744 20.45 -2.88 -18.89
N HIS A 745 21.72 -2.47 -18.99
CA HIS A 745 22.58 -2.36 -17.82
C HIS A 745 22.14 -1.24 -16.87
N LEU A 746 21.86 -0.05 -17.37
CA LEU A 746 21.38 1.08 -16.56
C LEU A 746 20.09 0.72 -15.81
N VAL A 747 19.15 0.04 -16.47
CA VAL A 747 17.87 -0.32 -15.86
C VAL A 747 18.00 -1.54 -14.95
N ILE A 748 18.59 -2.63 -15.42
CA ILE A 748 18.60 -3.89 -14.66
C ILE A 748 19.62 -3.80 -13.51
N ASP A 749 20.81 -3.25 -13.76
CA ASP A 749 21.91 -3.26 -12.79
C ASP A 749 21.92 -2.00 -11.92
N ASP A 750 21.98 -0.83 -12.55
CA ASP A 750 22.17 0.43 -11.84
C ASP A 750 20.88 0.93 -11.18
N LYS A 751 19.70 0.58 -11.73
CA LYS A 751 18.38 0.95 -11.18
C LYS A 751 17.77 -0.17 -10.33
N TRP A 752 17.40 -1.29 -10.94
CA TRP A 752 16.59 -2.32 -10.27
C TRP A 752 17.41 -3.14 -9.25
N SER A 753 18.57 -3.68 -9.66
CA SER A 753 19.41 -4.48 -8.76
C SER A 753 19.89 -3.66 -7.57
N ALA A 754 20.34 -2.42 -7.82
CA ALA A 754 20.81 -1.53 -6.77
C ALA A 754 19.71 -1.24 -5.75
N ALA A 755 18.52 -0.82 -6.21
CA ALA A 755 17.41 -0.50 -5.31
C ALA A 755 16.93 -1.70 -4.48
N ILE A 756 16.84 -2.90 -5.08
CA ILE A 756 16.43 -4.11 -4.36
C ILE A 756 17.49 -4.50 -3.33
N ARG A 757 18.78 -4.46 -3.71
CA ARG A 757 19.89 -4.73 -2.79
C ARG A 757 19.89 -3.76 -1.62
N ASP A 758 19.74 -2.46 -1.88
CA ASP A 758 19.74 -1.44 -0.85
C ASP A 758 18.54 -1.60 0.10
N GLY A 759 17.36 -1.95 -0.43
CA GLY A 759 16.18 -2.28 0.38
C GLY A 759 16.41 -3.48 1.31
N ILE A 760 16.99 -4.57 0.79
CA ILE A 760 17.31 -5.76 1.61
C ILE A 760 18.41 -5.45 2.64
N MET A 761 19.40 -4.63 2.28
CA MET A 761 20.43 -4.18 3.21
C MET A 761 19.89 -3.23 4.28
N ALA A 762 18.82 -2.49 4.00
CA ALA A 762 18.13 -1.69 5.01
C ALA A 762 17.49 -2.57 6.10
N GLU A 763 16.99 -3.77 5.76
CA GLU A 763 16.50 -4.73 6.77
C GLU A 763 17.62 -5.21 7.71
N VAL A 764 18.82 -5.44 7.16
CA VAL A 764 20.01 -5.75 7.97
C VAL A 764 20.32 -4.60 8.94
N ASN A 765 20.24 -3.36 8.47
CA ASN A 765 20.47 -2.18 9.32
C ASN A 765 19.40 -2.05 10.41
N THR A 766 18.12 -2.28 10.08
CA THR A 766 17.02 -2.25 11.06
C THR A 766 17.22 -3.30 12.16
N LEU A 767 17.69 -4.51 11.82
CA LEU A 767 18.03 -5.54 12.81
C LEU A 767 19.11 -5.08 13.79
N ILE A 768 20.14 -4.38 13.32
CA ILE A 768 21.22 -3.86 14.19
C ILE A 768 20.67 -2.77 15.10
N LEU A 769 19.91 -1.82 14.55
CA LEU A 769 19.33 -0.74 15.32
C LEU A 769 18.39 -1.28 16.41
N ALA A 770 17.67 -2.37 16.13
CA ALA A 770 16.86 -3.07 17.13
C ALA A 770 17.73 -3.68 18.25
N LEU A 771 18.83 -4.35 17.91
CA LEU A 771 19.78 -4.89 18.91
C LEU A 771 20.41 -3.78 19.75
N VAL A 772 20.93 -2.73 19.11
CA VAL A 772 21.55 -1.57 19.77
C VAL A 772 20.56 -0.91 20.72
N GLY A 773 19.36 -0.57 20.23
CA GLY A 773 18.32 0.06 21.03
C GLY A 773 17.90 -0.82 22.21
N ARG A 774 17.85 -2.14 22.01
CA ARG A 774 17.54 -3.07 23.09
C ARG A 774 18.63 -3.15 24.15
N ILE A 775 19.90 -3.16 23.75
CA ILE A 775 21.03 -3.11 24.69
C ILE A 775 21.03 -1.79 25.46
N GLN A 776 20.88 -0.66 24.77
CA GLN A 776 20.80 0.66 25.41
C GLN A 776 19.66 0.73 26.43
N GLN A 777 18.48 0.22 26.08
CA GLN A 777 17.35 0.14 27.00
C GLN A 777 17.67 -0.67 28.27
N LEU A 778 18.36 -1.81 28.14
CA LEU A 778 18.76 -2.64 29.28
C LEU A 778 19.82 -1.96 30.15
N VAL A 779 20.79 -1.28 29.53
CA VAL A 779 21.84 -0.53 30.22
C VAL A 779 21.23 0.63 31.00
N GLU A 780 20.47 1.51 30.33
CA GLU A 780 19.84 2.68 30.95
C GLU A 780 18.91 2.28 32.10
N ARG A 781 18.17 1.18 31.93
CA ARG A 781 17.23 0.68 32.94
C ARG A 781 17.88 0.39 34.29
N TYR A 782 19.13 -0.09 34.31
CA TYR A 782 19.82 -0.50 35.53
C TYR A 782 21.06 0.37 35.84
N ALA A 783 21.26 1.46 35.11
CA ALA A 783 22.40 2.36 35.28
C ALA A 783 22.34 3.14 36.60
N GLN A 784 21.16 3.61 36.99
CA GLN A 784 20.95 4.36 38.23
C GLN A 784 20.45 3.44 39.34
N THR A 785 21.31 3.15 40.31
CA THR A 785 20.92 2.34 41.46
C THR A 785 20.16 3.15 42.50
N VAL A 786 19.32 2.50 43.30
CA VAL A 786 18.62 3.13 44.44
C VAL A 786 19.62 3.83 45.38
N GLY A 787 20.79 3.24 45.60
CA GLY A 787 21.85 3.85 46.42
C GLY A 787 22.40 5.14 45.82
N MET A 788 22.61 5.17 44.50
CA MET A 788 23.07 6.37 43.80
C MET A 788 22.03 7.49 43.84
N LEU A 789 20.77 7.16 43.59
CA LEU A 789 19.66 8.11 43.68
C LEU A 789 19.49 8.65 45.11
N GLY A 790 19.68 7.80 46.13
CA GLY A 790 19.71 8.24 47.53
C GLY A 790 20.82 9.24 47.82
N ALA A 791 22.05 8.96 47.38
CA ALA A 791 23.18 9.88 47.55
C ALA A 791 22.99 11.20 46.78
N GLU A 792 22.38 11.13 45.59
CA GLU A 792 22.03 12.32 44.81
C GLU A 792 20.94 13.15 45.49
N LEU A 793 19.92 12.51 46.05
CA LEU A 793 18.88 13.17 46.83
C LEU A 793 19.48 13.89 48.04
N GLU A 794 20.33 13.22 48.83
CA GLU A 794 21.02 13.85 49.98
C GLU A 794 21.83 15.08 49.56
N ARG A 795 22.52 15.01 48.42
CA ARG A 795 23.29 16.14 47.88
C ARG A 795 22.38 17.28 47.42
N CYS A 796 21.25 16.97 46.77
CA CYS A 796 20.26 17.95 46.35
C CYS A 796 19.59 18.62 47.55
N ASP A 797 19.21 17.84 48.56
CA ASP A 797 18.62 18.31 49.81
C ASP A 797 19.58 19.26 50.54
N ALA A 798 20.86 18.88 50.64
CA ALA A 798 21.89 19.75 51.23
C ALA A 798 22.06 21.07 50.45
N LYS A 799 21.95 21.03 49.11
CA LYS A 799 22.03 22.22 48.26
C LYS A 799 20.82 23.14 48.45
N VAL A 800 19.62 22.58 48.52
CA VAL A 800 18.37 23.34 48.77
C VAL A 800 18.41 23.96 50.16
N ALA A 801 18.77 23.20 51.18
CA ALA A 801 18.90 23.71 52.55
C ALA A 801 19.88 24.89 52.62
N ARG A 802 21.02 24.79 51.93
CA ARG A 802 21.98 25.90 51.83
C ARG A 802 21.37 27.14 51.17
N HIS A 803 20.65 26.98 50.08
CA HIS A 803 20.00 28.11 49.40
C HIS A 803 18.89 28.76 50.23
N LEU A 804 18.10 27.97 50.96
CA LEU A 804 17.08 28.49 51.87
C LEU A 804 17.71 29.29 53.03
N ALA A 805 18.80 28.78 53.60
CA ALA A 805 19.57 29.48 54.62
C ALA A 805 20.13 30.82 54.08
N ASP A 806 20.69 30.82 52.87
CA ASP A 806 21.17 32.05 52.20
C ASP A 806 20.03 33.07 51.95
N MET A 807 18.77 32.61 51.87
CA MET A 807 17.57 33.45 51.74
C MET A 807 16.95 33.89 53.09
N GLY A 808 17.54 33.48 54.21
CA GLY A 808 17.06 33.84 55.56
C GLY A 808 15.88 32.99 56.05
N VAL A 809 15.66 31.82 55.45
CA VAL A 809 14.73 30.80 55.96
C VAL A 809 15.54 29.78 56.75
N GLU A 810 15.43 29.81 58.08
CA GLU A 810 16.06 28.83 58.99
C GLU A 810 15.36 27.48 59.00
#